data_AF-A0A7K1TST8-F1
#
_entry.id   AF-A0A7K1TST8-F1
#
_cell.length_a   1.000
_cell.length_b   1.000
_cell.length_c   1.000
_cell.angle_alpha   90.00
_cell.angle_beta   90.00
_cell.angle_gamma   90.00
#
_symmetry.space_group_name_H-M   'P 1'
#
loop_
_entity.id
_entity.type
_entity.pdbx_description
1 polymer ?
#
loop_
_entity_poly.entity_id
_entity_poly.type
_entity_poly.pdbx_seq_one_letter_code
_entity_poly.pdbx_strand_id
1 'polypeptide(L)'
;MRKKPLAIAVSATMLLSLGVANQTSASSSSAEEGFEPSVTYDLSVSDSERAQVHAEVEELAGIVDSARAGDGSYDPLTLMGAMLDGSSYDSISRGGTAATEYPFPVTNNEANQNEYDRKVAKLAWVVKLAKDLGFPVVVQRQPDKYVYVEIGDPEAPEMVMALSHLDSPKSAVTPEQLARWRDADGNLGTPGAYHSPYVQDGWVYGTGIQDDSGPTLATLVAAKALLEAGLPLDRRIRIVMGIYEDGGPGTPTTTNTAAFQSIPYNSNPSFYDNWAYKNLNREEMPIAGYTSDSRFPVITGNSGSVTPTVSMDLSADSAKTFRLTDATAGVTLREGDPTLKDIAYGSTTQIASRAIFTLDVADAAAADREKFVSAITKAATEKGWLPASAGTTPKVQTKFEGDSLTLEVNTDVAMEMPTPQYGKNAVVWGMSLLSEGFDALGVTAEDMQLKKAADGIADLFFRDGVEGEAYLGKYMGIPSELLRNPQNGTPNLTFALMGGIRSEVPTSFFVDGALSIPMYVRSMHLNADDSSRATKAVTAAFQNDGFSITDLGAPIGAGLYVSHDNPLTALQFASYQATVDQDPQAFADPYALRDIVYPQGTTGGTLASSFRNKMTAFGAVIPGNERWWHTANERMKTDSAVQMTRMMADGMLEMARYSGPAGAKFMWADLPGLNANRADLDLLDVTIGTYKDAADEVTKSELGDRMLLGATSFTIPMWNVRGNSTPTAAAFALGHQPGGVYLPLDDPEYLGSTYVAPMRLEFKVDRPEHLSDAEWKTFQDGGYGDFTFNILVGDEVVPLAVPEGQDASSYFSSRTSATDPDALYLSVNLAVTDAAYDGVKPVLADSKTDLYTVNPEFLKSNADPFPARGQVEKRGFFVFGDGRKNAEFSSPDAVYVTVDNAVTGAEAQASVKKQTGSTNQLTVTVTETHIDGTASKVSDTFTINKNTTGVYTVGDYQVRVATSGNDKVTSVRIVE
;
A
#
# COMPACT_ATOMS: atom_id res chain seq x y z
N MET A 1 -31.80 29.11 -28.70
CA MET A 1 -32.69 28.78 -29.85
C MET A 1 -31.93 27.89 -30.83
N ARG A 2 -32.00 26.56 -30.67
CA ARG A 2 -31.98 25.51 -31.71
C ARG A 2 -31.98 24.17 -30.95
N LYS A 3 -33.07 23.43 -31.14
CA LYS A 3 -33.47 22.21 -30.45
C LYS A 3 -33.07 20.98 -31.28
N LYS A 4 -32.85 19.86 -30.57
CA LYS A 4 -33.24 18.44 -30.82
C LYS A 4 -32.04 17.46 -30.78
N PRO A 5 -32.27 16.20 -30.40
CA PRO A 5 -32.99 15.73 -29.20
C PRO A 5 -32.20 14.65 -28.43
N LEU A 6 -32.49 14.57 -27.13
CA LEU A 6 -32.02 13.53 -26.22
C LEU A 6 -32.74 12.21 -26.52
N ALA A 7 -31.99 11.15 -26.84
CA ALA A 7 -32.50 9.78 -26.87
C ALA A 7 -32.06 9.10 -25.56
N ILE A 8 -33.04 8.89 -24.68
CA ILE A 8 -32.92 8.10 -23.46
C ILE A 8 -32.94 6.63 -23.89
N ALA A 9 -31.83 5.93 -23.69
CA ALA A 9 -31.76 4.48 -23.73
C ALA A 9 -31.57 3.98 -22.30
N VAL A 10 -32.66 3.46 -21.73
CA VAL A 10 -32.65 2.67 -20.50
C VAL A 10 -31.85 1.40 -20.77
N SER A 11 -30.75 1.20 -20.05
CA SER A 11 -30.06 -0.09 -19.99
C SER A 11 -30.10 -0.54 -18.53
N ALA A 12 -30.95 -1.53 -18.28
CA ALA A 12 -30.98 -2.30 -17.05
C ALA A 12 -29.80 -3.27 -17.08
N THR A 13 -28.92 -3.18 -16.08
CA THR A 13 -27.86 -4.19 -15.87
C THR A 13 -28.28 -5.03 -14.67
N MET A 14 -28.96 -6.15 -14.94
CA MET A 14 -29.05 -7.25 -14.00
C MET A 14 -27.73 -8.00 -14.04
N LEU A 15 -26.98 -8.00 -12.93
CA LEU A 15 -25.96 -9.01 -12.68
C LEU A 15 -26.66 -10.37 -12.50
N LEU A 16 -26.37 -11.30 -13.41
CA LEU A 16 -26.65 -12.72 -13.23
C LEU A 16 -25.37 -13.48 -13.56
N SER A 17 -24.71 -13.92 -12.50
CA SER A 17 -23.62 -14.87 -12.48
C SER A 17 -24.12 -16.25 -12.96
N LEU A 18 -23.75 -16.65 -14.17
CA LEU A 18 -23.83 -18.06 -14.59
C LEU A 18 -22.63 -18.36 -15.50
N GLY A 19 -21.65 -19.07 -14.97
CA GLY A 19 -20.53 -19.57 -15.75
C GLY A 19 -20.95 -20.71 -16.67
N VAL A 20 -20.51 -20.70 -17.93
CA VAL A 20 -20.28 -21.92 -18.75
C VAL A 20 -19.22 -21.65 -19.83
N ALA A 21 -18.17 -22.48 -19.76
CA ALA A 21 -17.32 -23.06 -20.81
C ALA A 21 -16.95 -22.28 -22.11
N ASN A 22 -15.65 -21.99 -22.18
CA ASN A 22 -14.72 -22.17 -23.29
C ASN A 22 -15.29 -22.75 -24.62
N GLN A 23 -15.30 -21.94 -25.68
CA GLN A 23 -15.00 -22.38 -27.04
C GLN A 23 -14.30 -21.25 -27.82
N THR A 24 -13.06 -21.53 -28.20
CA THR A 24 -12.15 -20.69 -28.95
C THR A 24 -12.60 -20.55 -30.41
N SER A 25 -12.52 -19.33 -30.95
CA SER A 25 -12.35 -19.13 -32.39
C SER A 25 -11.19 -18.15 -32.60
N ALA A 26 -10.16 -18.66 -33.27
CA ALA A 26 -8.87 -18.00 -33.43
C ALA A 26 -8.95 -16.89 -34.48
N SER A 27 -8.56 -15.67 -34.08
CA SER A 27 -7.98 -14.68 -34.98
C SER A 27 -6.68 -14.15 -34.36
N SER A 28 -5.63 -14.19 -35.17
CA SER A 28 -4.22 -13.98 -34.86
C SER A 28 -3.86 -12.54 -34.45
N SER A 29 -3.56 -12.37 -33.17
CA SER A 29 -2.36 -11.68 -32.64
C SER A 29 -2.32 -11.99 -31.14
N SER A 30 -1.68 -13.10 -30.75
CA SER A 30 -1.51 -13.42 -29.34
C SER A 30 -0.46 -12.48 -28.74
N ALA A 31 -0.89 -11.30 -28.28
CA ALA A 31 -0.22 -10.68 -27.16
C ALA A 31 -0.24 -11.72 -26.04
N GLU A 32 0.93 -12.05 -25.47
CA GLU A 32 0.97 -12.86 -24.24
C GLU A 32 0.05 -12.18 -23.22
N GLU A 33 -0.93 -12.90 -22.66
CA GLU A 33 -1.76 -12.36 -21.58
C GLU A 33 -0.84 -11.95 -20.42
N GLY A 34 -1.06 -10.74 -19.88
CA GLY A 34 -0.31 -10.23 -18.74
C GLY A 34 -0.45 -11.14 -17.52
N PHE A 35 0.58 -11.16 -16.67
CA PHE A 35 0.50 -11.90 -15.41
C PHE A 35 -0.52 -11.24 -14.47
N GLU A 36 -1.48 -12.01 -13.99
CA GLU A 36 -2.46 -11.58 -12.99
C GLU A 36 -2.20 -12.29 -11.65
N PRO A 37 -2.03 -11.55 -10.54
CA PRO A 37 -1.89 -12.13 -9.21
C PRO A 37 -3.19 -12.80 -8.75
N SER A 38 -3.08 -13.88 -7.98
CA SER A 38 -4.25 -14.60 -7.47
C SER A 38 -4.97 -13.86 -6.33
N VAL A 39 -4.28 -12.94 -5.64
CA VAL A 39 -4.89 -12.06 -4.64
C VAL A 39 -5.12 -10.71 -5.28
N THR A 40 -6.39 -10.35 -5.41
CA THR A 40 -6.88 -9.09 -5.94
C THR A 40 -7.61 -8.31 -4.84
N TYR A 41 -7.95 -7.06 -5.15
CA TYR A 41 -8.72 -6.22 -4.26
C TYR A 41 -9.69 -5.36 -5.07
N ASP A 42 -10.95 -5.32 -4.64
CA ASP A 42 -11.97 -4.48 -5.25
C ASP A 42 -11.89 -3.09 -4.60
N LEU A 43 -11.51 -2.09 -5.41
CA LEU A 43 -11.33 -0.72 -4.93
C LEU A 43 -12.65 -0.10 -4.51
N SER A 44 -12.62 0.59 -3.38
CA SER A 44 -13.77 1.28 -2.78
C SER A 44 -13.86 2.75 -3.17
N VAL A 45 -12.78 3.34 -3.73
CA VAL A 45 -12.74 4.75 -4.13
C VAL A 45 -12.99 4.88 -5.62
N SER A 46 -14.01 5.66 -5.96
CA SER A 46 -14.39 5.97 -7.34
C SER A 46 -13.48 7.02 -7.99
N ASP A 47 -13.44 7.05 -9.33
CA ASP A 47 -12.70 8.07 -10.09
C ASP A 47 -13.12 9.50 -9.73
N SER A 48 -14.40 9.73 -9.43
CA SER A 48 -14.91 11.04 -9.00
C SER A 48 -14.37 11.46 -7.64
N GLU A 49 -14.27 10.52 -6.70
CA GLU A 49 -13.69 10.77 -5.38
C GLU A 49 -12.18 11.00 -5.50
N ARG A 50 -11.46 10.23 -6.33
CA ARG A 50 -10.03 10.49 -6.62
C ARG A 50 -9.83 11.89 -7.18
N ALA A 51 -10.63 12.30 -8.16
CA ALA A 51 -10.55 13.63 -8.74
C ALA A 51 -10.79 14.73 -7.69
N GLN A 52 -11.70 14.52 -6.74
CA GLN A 52 -11.94 15.44 -5.63
C GLN A 52 -10.71 15.51 -4.71
N VAL A 53 -10.18 14.38 -4.26
CA VAL A 53 -8.98 14.33 -3.41
C VAL A 53 -7.77 14.96 -4.10
N HIS A 54 -7.59 14.70 -5.39
CA HIS A 54 -6.48 15.23 -6.17
C HIS A 54 -6.57 16.75 -6.35
N ALA A 55 -7.79 17.31 -6.40
CA ALA A 55 -8.01 18.75 -6.42
C ALA A 55 -7.59 19.38 -5.09
N GLU A 56 -7.95 18.78 -3.95
CA GLU A 56 -7.51 19.25 -2.62
C GLU A 56 -5.98 19.17 -2.48
N VAL A 57 -5.35 18.11 -2.98
CA VAL A 57 -3.88 18.00 -3.02
C VAL A 57 -3.25 19.10 -3.88
N GLU A 58 -3.86 19.43 -5.03
CA GLU A 58 -3.36 20.49 -5.91
C GLU A 58 -3.48 21.87 -5.25
N GLU A 59 -4.58 22.15 -4.54
CA GLU A 59 -4.75 23.40 -3.79
C GLU A 59 -3.72 23.54 -2.66
N LEU A 60 -3.32 22.42 -2.04
CA LEU A 60 -2.31 22.38 -0.99
C LEU A 60 -0.86 22.26 -1.52
N ALA A 61 -0.64 22.12 -2.82
CA ALA A 61 0.69 21.82 -3.37
C ALA A 61 1.71 22.95 -3.13
N GLY A 62 1.29 24.20 -3.39
CA GLY A 62 2.14 25.38 -3.21
C GLY A 62 3.40 25.39 -4.09
N ILE A 63 3.31 24.87 -5.32
CA ILE A 63 4.46 24.86 -6.25
C ILE A 63 4.91 26.30 -6.54
N VAL A 64 6.22 26.51 -6.43
CA VAL A 64 6.91 27.76 -6.71
C VAL A 64 8.12 27.50 -7.61
N ASP A 65 8.40 28.38 -8.57
CA ASP A 65 9.52 28.20 -9.51
C ASP A 65 10.88 28.26 -8.82
N SER A 66 11.00 29.13 -7.82
CA SER A 66 12.19 29.25 -6.99
C SER A 66 11.85 29.81 -5.61
N ALA A 67 12.46 29.23 -4.58
CA ALA A 67 12.27 29.63 -3.19
C ALA A 67 13.48 29.21 -2.35
N ARG A 68 13.72 29.91 -1.24
CA ARG A 68 14.70 29.53 -0.20
C ARG A 68 14.02 29.54 1.15
N ALA A 69 14.32 28.55 2.00
CA ALA A 69 13.74 28.51 3.33
C ALA A 69 13.90 29.86 4.08
N GLY A 70 12.78 30.40 4.56
CA GLY A 70 12.73 31.65 5.32
C GLY A 70 12.81 32.95 4.52
N ASP A 71 12.80 32.94 3.19
CA ASP A 71 12.83 34.16 2.36
C ASP A 71 11.45 34.83 2.16
N GLY A 72 10.37 34.16 2.57
CA GLY A 72 8.99 34.64 2.46
C GLY A 72 8.35 34.49 1.07
N SER A 73 8.95 33.70 0.18
CA SER A 73 8.46 33.48 -1.19
C SER A 73 7.41 32.37 -1.34
N TYR A 74 7.16 31.59 -0.29
CA TYR A 74 6.23 30.47 -0.27
C TYR A 74 5.29 30.53 0.94
N ASP A 75 4.16 29.83 0.86
CA ASP A 75 3.23 29.64 1.98
C ASP A 75 3.65 28.42 2.82
N PRO A 76 4.01 28.57 4.11
CA PRO A 76 4.45 27.48 4.97
C PRO A 76 3.37 26.41 5.24
N LEU A 77 2.10 26.67 4.91
CA LEU A 77 1.00 25.71 5.07
C LEU A 77 0.74 24.85 3.83
N THR A 78 1.56 24.99 2.79
CA THR A 78 1.51 24.15 1.58
C THR A 78 2.50 23.00 1.67
N LEU A 79 2.39 22.00 0.77
CA LEU A 79 3.33 20.88 0.66
C LEU A 79 4.77 21.36 0.47
N MET A 80 5.03 22.24 -0.50
CA MET A 80 6.36 22.79 -0.73
C MET A 80 6.85 23.62 0.45
N GLY A 81 5.98 24.42 1.05
CA GLY A 81 6.34 25.23 2.21
C GLY A 81 6.70 24.37 3.44
N ALA A 82 5.93 23.33 3.69
CA ALA A 82 6.21 22.38 4.76
C ALA A 82 7.54 21.65 4.52
N MET A 83 7.84 21.24 3.27
CA MET A 83 9.12 20.62 2.92
C MET A 83 10.32 21.57 3.15
N LEU A 84 10.20 22.83 2.72
CA LEU A 84 11.24 23.84 2.93
C LEU A 84 11.45 24.14 4.41
N ASP A 85 10.39 24.39 5.16
CA ASP A 85 10.49 24.67 6.60
C ASP A 85 11.00 23.43 7.36
N GLY A 86 10.46 22.25 7.07
CA GLY A 86 10.79 21.01 7.76
C GLY A 86 12.23 20.55 7.56
N SER A 87 12.77 20.68 6.34
CA SER A 87 14.18 20.39 6.04
C SER A 87 15.15 21.50 6.47
N SER A 88 14.65 22.66 6.93
CA SER A 88 15.50 23.69 7.54
C SER A 88 15.93 23.36 8.97
N TYR A 89 15.21 22.45 9.64
CA TYR A 89 15.59 21.93 10.95
C TYR A 89 16.67 20.85 10.79
N ASP A 90 17.80 21.01 11.48
CA ASP A 90 18.85 19.99 11.53
C ASP A 90 18.38 18.76 12.34
N SER A 91 17.78 17.80 11.65
CA SER A 91 17.33 16.51 12.22
C SER A 91 18.31 15.36 12.00
N ILE A 92 19.58 15.64 11.67
CA ILE A 92 20.57 14.59 11.44
C ILE A 92 20.72 13.73 12.70
N SER A 93 20.57 12.42 12.50
CA SER A 93 20.77 11.38 13.51
C SER A 93 22.27 11.12 13.71
N ARG A 94 22.82 11.68 14.79
CA ARG A 94 24.21 11.51 15.23
C ARG A 94 24.34 10.39 16.27
N GLY A 95 23.21 9.91 16.80
CA GLY A 95 23.09 8.84 17.77
C GLY A 95 23.13 9.32 19.22
N GLY A 96 23.15 8.38 20.15
CA GLY A 96 23.22 8.69 21.58
C GLY A 96 23.00 7.46 22.43
N THR A 97 22.76 7.69 23.72
CA THR A 97 22.37 6.63 24.65
C THR A 97 21.00 6.97 25.21
N ALA A 98 20.08 6.02 25.12
CA ALA A 98 18.77 6.17 25.74
C ALA A 98 18.96 6.18 27.26
N ALA A 99 18.36 7.13 27.96
CA ALA A 99 18.32 7.09 29.41
C ALA A 99 17.72 5.76 29.89
N THR A 100 18.05 5.33 31.10
CA THR A 100 17.54 4.06 31.66
C THR A 100 16.28 4.24 32.50
N GLU A 101 15.87 5.48 32.73
CA GLU A 101 14.72 5.85 33.54
C GLU A 101 13.69 6.60 32.70
N TYR A 102 12.42 6.40 33.04
CA TYR A 102 11.29 7.12 32.43
C TYR A 102 11.48 8.64 32.54
N PRO A 103 11.23 9.45 31.50
CA PRO A 103 10.59 9.13 30.21
C PRO A 103 11.57 8.70 29.11
N PHE A 104 12.76 8.21 29.47
CA PHE A 104 13.81 7.75 28.56
C PHE A 104 14.26 8.86 27.59
N PRO A 105 14.63 10.08 28.02
CA PRO A 105 15.11 11.09 27.09
C PRO A 105 16.43 10.67 26.42
N VAL A 106 16.68 11.17 25.21
CA VAL A 106 18.00 11.10 24.59
C VAL A 106 18.95 12.07 25.27
N THR A 107 20.18 11.62 25.56
CA THR A 107 21.16 12.46 26.28
C THR A 107 21.86 13.43 25.31
N ASN A 108 21.88 14.72 25.64
CA ASN A 108 22.67 15.71 24.91
C ASN A 108 24.15 15.66 25.28
N ASN A 109 25.02 15.77 24.27
CA ASN A 109 26.45 15.99 24.43
C ASN A 109 27.05 16.61 23.16
N GLU A 110 28.33 17.00 23.24
CA GLU A 110 29.06 17.58 22.11
C GLU A 110 29.18 16.61 20.92
N ALA A 111 29.38 15.30 21.18
CA ALA A 111 29.60 14.30 20.14
C ALA A 111 28.34 14.02 19.28
N ASN A 112 27.15 14.11 19.86
CA ASN A 112 25.88 14.03 19.12
C ASN A 112 25.27 15.40 18.77
N GLN A 113 26.00 16.48 19.02
CA GLN A 113 25.60 17.86 18.70
C GLN A 113 24.23 18.20 19.31
N ASN A 114 24.04 17.85 20.58
CA ASN A 114 22.80 18.09 21.33
C ASN A 114 21.54 17.61 20.58
N GLU A 115 21.57 16.35 20.16
CA GLU A 115 20.53 15.73 19.32
C GLU A 115 19.10 15.85 19.88
N TYR A 116 18.93 15.74 21.21
CA TYR A 116 17.61 15.90 21.83
C TYR A 116 17.04 17.29 21.57
N ASP A 117 17.82 18.36 21.77
CA ASP A 117 17.33 19.73 21.61
C ASP A 117 16.92 20.01 20.15
N ARG A 118 17.71 19.53 19.19
CA ARG A 118 17.43 19.68 17.75
C ARG A 118 16.16 18.95 17.34
N LYS A 119 15.99 17.69 17.78
CA LYS A 119 14.82 16.86 17.46
C LYS A 119 13.54 17.37 18.12
N VAL A 120 13.63 17.84 19.37
CA VAL A 120 12.53 18.53 20.07
C VAL A 120 12.08 19.77 19.30
N ALA A 121 13.01 20.57 18.75
CA ALA A 121 12.65 21.75 17.96
C ALA A 121 11.87 21.39 16.70
N LYS A 122 12.28 20.34 15.96
CA LYS A 122 11.56 19.88 14.76
C LYS A 122 10.18 19.33 15.09
N LEU A 123 10.06 18.51 16.15
CA LEU A 123 8.75 17.99 16.56
C LEU A 123 7.81 19.10 17.07
N ALA A 124 8.32 20.10 17.78
CA ALA A 124 7.53 21.26 18.19
C ALA A 124 7.01 22.07 16.99
N TRP A 125 7.81 22.20 15.93
CA TRP A 125 7.38 22.79 14.67
C TRP A 125 6.29 21.97 13.98
N VAL A 126 6.44 20.64 13.88
CA VAL A 126 5.40 19.76 13.30
C VAL A 126 4.09 19.84 14.08
N VAL A 127 4.13 19.90 15.42
CA VAL A 127 2.92 20.10 16.24
C VAL A 127 2.22 21.41 15.89
N LYS A 128 2.98 22.49 15.68
CA LYS A 128 2.43 23.78 15.27
C LYS A 128 1.84 23.69 13.86
N LEU A 129 2.56 23.12 12.90
CA LEU A 129 2.10 22.93 11.52
C LEU A 129 0.77 22.16 11.50
N ALA A 130 0.68 21.02 12.19
CA ALA A 130 -0.54 20.22 12.25
C ALA A 130 -1.74 21.01 12.83
N LYS A 131 -1.52 21.83 13.86
CA LYS A 131 -2.58 22.68 14.43
C LYS A 131 -3.01 23.80 13.48
N ASP A 132 -2.06 24.43 12.80
CA ASP A 132 -2.34 25.50 11.85
C ASP A 132 -3.03 24.97 10.59
N LEU A 133 -2.74 23.73 10.19
CA LEU A 133 -3.48 23.00 9.16
C LEU A 133 -4.89 22.57 9.63
N GLY A 134 -5.24 22.76 10.91
CA GLY A 134 -6.58 22.51 11.41
C GLY A 134 -6.92 21.04 11.68
N PHE A 135 -5.92 20.18 11.93
CA PHE A 135 -6.19 18.79 12.32
C PHE A 135 -6.99 18.73 13.64
N PRO A 136 -8.05 17.91 13.73
CA PRO A 136 -8.91 17.85 14.92
C PRO A 136 -8.20 17.19 16.11
N VAL A 137 -7.28 16.26 15.84
CA VAL A 137 -6.50 15.55 16.85
C VAL A 137 -5.01 15.70 16.53
N VAL A 138 -4.25 16.26 17.47
CA VAL A 138 -2.79 16.36 17.42
C VAL A 138 -2.23 15.91 18.77
N VAL A 139 -1.44 14.85 18.78
CA VAL A 139 -0.92 14.24 20.00
C VAL A 139 0.60 14.17 19.96
N GLN A 140 1.21 14.64 21.05
CA GLN A 140 2.62 14.46 21.35
C GLN A 140 2.73 14.02 22.82
N ARG A 141 3.31 12.84 23.06
CA ARG A 141 3.44 12.27 24.42
C ARG A 141 4.68 12.79 25.10
N GLN A 142 5.83 12.59 24.46
CA GLN A 142 7.12 13.10 24.89
C GLN A 142 7.66 14.04 23.80
N PRO A 143 8.35 15.13 24.18
CA PRO A 143 8.76 16.17 23.25
C PRO A 143 9.77 15.69 22.22
N ASP A 144 10.49 14.59 22.50
CA ASP A 144 11.56 14.07 21.65
C ASP A 144 11.20 12.77 20.92
N LYS A 145 9.97 12.22 21.02
CA LYS A 145 9.66 10.90 20.45
C LYS A 145 8.99 10.99 19.09
N TYR A 146 7.67 11.09 19.10
CA TYR A 146 6.87 11.16 17.89
C TYR A 146 5.71 12.13 18.10
N VAL A 147 5.15 12.57 16.99
CA VAL A 147 3.88 13.29 16.92
C VAL A 147 2.94 12.45 16.08
N TYR A 148 1.65 12.39 16.43
CA TYR A 148 0.65 11.90 15.49
C TYR A 148 -0.54 12.84 15.36
N VAL A 149 -1.16 12.79 14.19
CA VAL A 149 -2.48 13.37 13.93
C VAL A 149 -3.47 12.27 13.63
N GLU A 150 -4.75 12.52 13.87
CA GLU A 150 -5.83 11.57 13.56
C GLU A 150 -7.04 12.30 12.96
N ILE A 151 -7.67 11.66 11.97
CA ILE A 151 -8.93 12.09 11.35
C ILE A 151 -9.91 10.90 11.27
N GLY A 152 -11.19 11.19 11.04
CA GLY A 152 -12.27 10.21 11.05
C GLY A 152 -13.07 10.20 12.36
N ASP A 153 -14.08 9.34 12.43
CA ASP A 153 -14.94 9.22 13.61
C ASP A 153 -14.15 8.64 14.80
N PRO A 154 -14.00 9.37 15.93
CA PRO A 154 -13.28 8.87 17.11
C PRO A 154 -13.87 7.58 17.69
N GLU A 155 -15.15 7.27 17.41
CA GLU A 155 -15.82 6.06 17.87
C GLU A 155 -15.62 4.86 16.92
N ALA A 156 -15.02 5.06 15.74
CA ALA A 156 -14.77 3.96 14.81
C ALA A 156 -13.87 2.88 15.43
N PRO A 157 -14.22 1.60 15.31
CA PRO A 157 -13.57 0.50 16.02
C PRO A 157 -12.13 0.27 15.60
N GLU A 158 -11.79 0.62 14.35
CA GLU A 158 -10.49 0.34 13.74
C GLU A 158 -9.76 1.63 13.35
N MET A 159 -8.45 1.53 13.21
CA MET A 159 -7.58 2.61 12.76
C MET A 159 -6.56 2.07 11.76
N VAL A 160 -6.34 2.82 10.69
CA VAL A 160 -5.26 2.60 9.72
C VAL A 160 -4.18 3.65 9.90
N MET A 161 -2.95 3.27 9.62
CA MET A 161 -1.78 4.07 9.95
C MET A 161 -0.94 4.41 8.72
N ALA A 162 -0.45 5.64 8.68
CA ALA A 162 0.80 5.93 8.01
C ALA A 162 1.86 6.27 9.06
N LEU A 163 3.01 5.61 9.03
CA LEU A 163 4.10 5.78 9.99
C LEU A 163 5.40 6.03 9.25
N SER A 164 5.99 7.19 9.48
CA SER A 164 7.18 7.66 8.76
C SER A 164 8.12 8.41 9.70
N HIS A 165 9.26 8.91 9.20
CA HIS A 165 10.26 9.59 10.03
C HIS A 165 10.74 10.95 9.50
N LEU A 166 11.07 11.82 10.44
CA LEU A 166 11.52 13.19 10.18
C LEU A 166 13.03 13.36 10.35
N ASP A 167 13.76 12.34 10.80
CA ASP A 167 15.22 12.38 10.86
C ASP A 167 15.86 11.98 9.54
N SER A 168 17.16 12.25 9.45
CA SER A 168 17.97 11.90 8.28
C SER A 168 19.32 11.37 8.74
N PRO A 169 20.03 10.56 7.95
CA PRO A 169 21.17 9.82 8.44
C PRO A 169 22.45 10.64 8.42
N LYS A 170 23.37 10.29 9.33
CA LYS A 170 24.71 10.88 9.40
C LYS A 170 25.52 10.70 8.10
N SER A 171 25.21 9.67 7.30
CA SER A 171 25.86 9.39 6.02
C SER A 171 25.68 10.53 5.01
N ALA A 172 24.58 11.30 5.06
CA ALA A 172 24.36 12.44 4.18
C ALA A 172 25.29 13.64 4.45
N VAL A 173 25.99 13.63 5.60
CA VAL A 173 26.80 14.77 6.09
C VAL A 173 28.18 14.36 6.60
N THR A 174 28.80 13.33 5.99
CA THR A 174 30.24 13.08 6.18
C THR A 174 31.07 14.24 5.61
N PRO A 175 32.36 14.39 6.00
CA PRO A 175 33.22 15.42 5.41
C PRO A 175 33.25 15.40 3.87
N GLU A 176 33.22 14.21 3.26
CA GLU A 176 33.24 14.02 1.80
C GLU A 176 31.93 14.46 1.14
N GLN A 177 30.79 14.18 1.80
CA GLN A 177 29.47 14.62 1.35
C GLN A 177 29.28 16.11 1.55
N LEU A 178 29.71 16.67 2.68
CA LEU A 178 29.68 18.11 2.94
C LEU A 178 30.43 18.90 1.86
N ALA A 179 31.54 18.38 1.33
CA ALA A 179 32.27 19.02 0.23
C ALA A 179 31.52 19.01 -1.12
N ARG A 180 30.46 18.20 -1.27
CA ARG A 180 29.64 18.05 -2.48
C ARG A 180 28.33 18.85 -2.43
N TRP A 181 27.85 19.16 -1.24
CA TRP A 181 26.63 19.95 -1.07
C TRP A 181 26.74 21.30 -1.78
N ARG A 182 25.68 21.64 -2.51
CA ARG A 182 25.50 22.94 -3.15
C ARG A 182 24.46 23.74 -2.41
N ASP A 183 24.77 25.01 -2.18
CA ASP A 183 23.75 25.99 -1.79
C ASP A 183 22.92 26.43 -3.01
N ALA A 184 21.89 27.23 -2.75
CA ALA A 184 20.98 27.78 -3.76
C ALA A 184 21.66 28.75 -4.76
N ASP A 185 22.93 29.11 -4.55
CA ASP A 185 23.74 29.90 -5.48
C ASP A 185 24.72 29.01 -6.28
N GLY A 186 24.69 27.68 -6.06
CA GLY A 186 25.50 26.68 -6.72
C GLY A 186 26.90 26.49 -6.13
N ASN A 187 27.24 27.16 -5.01
CA ASN A 187 28.56 27.06 -4.39
C ASN A 187 28.72 25.73 -3.66
N LEU A 188 29.88 25.09 -3.82
CA LEU A 188 30.20 23.81 -3.19
C LEU A 188 30.71 24.00 -1.76
N GLY A 189 30.26 23.13 -0.85
CA GLY A 189 30.80 23.04 0.50
C GLY A 189 30.41 24.17 1.44
N THR A 190 29.34 24.92 1.10
CA THR A 190 28.84 25.99 1.96
C THR A 190 28.39 25.42 3.31
N PRO A 191 28.92 25.92 4.45
CA PRO A 191 28.52 25.45 5.77
C PRO A 191 27.00 25.57 5.98
N GLY A 192 26.35 24.46 6.34
CA GLY A 192 24.91 24.42 6.60
C GLY A 192 24.03 24.25 5.35
N ALA A 193 24.59 24.11 4.15
CA ALA A 193 23.81 23.94 2.91
C ALA A 193 22.83 22.75 2.98
N TYR A 194 23.21 21.67 3.65
CA TYR A 194 22.40 20.46 3.81
C TYR A 194 21.06 20.68 4.55
N HIS A 195 20.95 21.73 5.39
CA HIS A 195 19.71 22.15 6.07
C HIS A 195 19.29 23.58 5.69
N SER A 196 19.67 24.04 4.50
CA SER A 196 19.20 25.31 3.92
C SER A 196 18.45 24.99 2.63
N PRO A 197 17.27 24.36 2.71
CA PRO A 197 16.60 23.82 1.53
C PRO A 197 16.09 24.92 0.60
N TYR A 198 15.99 24.59 -0.68
CA TYR A 198 15.58 25.52 -1.74
C TYR A 198 14.85 24.79 -2.86
N VAL A 199 14.05 25.55 -3.61
CA VAL A 199 13.44 25.11 -4.86
C VAL A 199 14.14 25.81 -6.02
N GLN A 200 14.49 25.04 -7.04
CA GLN A 200 15.04 25.56 -8.30
C GLN A 200 14.80 24.56 -9.43
N ASP A 201 14.43 25.07 -10.61
CA ASP A 201 14.30 24.30 -11.86
C ASP A 201 13.37 23.08 -11.75
N GLY A 202 12.29 23.20 -10.95
CA GLY A 202 11.31 22.13 -10.72
C GLY A 202 11.77 21.05 -9.72
N TRP A 203 12.85 21.30 -8.97
CA TRP A 203 13.35 20.42 -7.93
C TRP A 203 13.38 21.13 -6.58
N VAL A 204 13.00 20.40 -5.53
CA VAL A 204 13.24 20.79 -4.14
C VAL A 204 14.47 20.05 -3.63
N TYR A 205 15.40 20.78 -3.02
CA TYR A 205 16.67 20.29 -2.50
C TYR A 205 16.75 20.45 -0.99
N GLY A 206 17.37 19.48 -0.32
CA GLY A 206 17.59 19.52 1.12
C GLY A 206 17.76 18.12 1.68
N THR A 207 18.45 18.01 2.81
CA THR A 207 18.54 16.71 3.50
C THR A 207 17.15 16.32 4.02
N GLY A 208 16.80 15.05 3.82
CA GLY A 208 15.51 14.51 4.21
C GLY A 208 14.36 14.84 3.27
N ILE A 209 14.59 15.52 2.15
CA ILE A 209 13.55 15.83 1.17
C ILE A 209 12.97 14.57 0.52
N GLN A 210 13.77 13.51 0.33
CA GLN A 210 13.32 12.23 -0.20
C GLN A 210 13.37 11.10 0.83
N ASP A 211 14.17 11.23 1.90
CA ASP A 211 14.30 10.23 2.97
C ASP A 211 14.52 10.87 4.37
N ASP A 212 13.47 11.07 5.17
CA ASP A 212 12.05 10.84 4.84
C ASP A 212 11.14 11.98 5.32
N SER A 213 11.72 13.16 5.61
CA SER A 213 10.93 14.33 6.02
C SER A 213 9.94 14.78 4.95
N GLY A 214 10.37 14.85 3.68
CA GLY A 214 9.50 15.25 2.58
C GLY A 214 8.31 14.31 2.41
N PRO A 215 8.50 12.99 2.27
CA PRO A 215 7.38 12.04 2.15
C PRO A 215 6.53 11.92 3.42
N THR A 216 7.12 12.09 4.62
CA THR A 216 6.36 12.22 5.87
C THR A 216 5.39 13.42 5.82
N LEU A 217 5.88 14.58 5.36
CA LEU A 217 5.06 15.78 5.23
C LEU A 217 4.05 15.67 4.08
N ALA A 218 4.39 14.98 3.00
CA ALA A 218 3.45 14.63 1.94
C ALA A 218 2.31 13.76 2.47
N THR A 219 2.61 12.81 3.36
CA THR A 219 1.59 11.98 4.01
C THR A 219 0.69 12.80 4.95
N LEU A 220 1.26 13.76 5.68
CA LEU A 220 0.48 14.71 6.49
C LEU A 220 -0.45 15.56 5.60
N VAL A 221 0.04 16.10 4.48
CA VAL A 221 -0.77 16.89 3.54
C VAL A 221 -1.82 16.02 2.84
N ALA A 222 -1.53 14.77 2.52
CA ALA A 222 -2.51 13.82 1.99
C ALA A 222 -3.67 13.61 2.98
N ALA A 223 -3.38 13.43 4.28
CA ALA A 223 -4.41 13.35 5.30
C ALA A 223 -5.20 14.67 5.43
N LYS A 224 -4.55 15.82 5.23
CA LYS A 224 -5.22 17.11 5.19
C LYS A 224 -6.18 17.23 4.00
N ALA A 225 -5.76 16.78 2.82
CA ALA A 225 -6.60 16.75 1.62
C ALA A 225 -7.84 15.86 1.82
N LEU A 226 -7.68 14.69 2.46
CA LEU A 226 -8.81 13.82 2.81
C LEU A 226 -9.78 14.49 3.80
N LEU A 227 -9.25 15.25 4.77
CA LEU A 227 -10.06 16.00 5.72
C LEU A 227 -10.89 17.09 5.02
N GLU A 228 -10.32 17.82 4.06
CA GLU A 228 -11.04 18.85 3.29
C GLU A 228 -12.03 18.25 2.28
N ALA A 229 -11.66 17.12 1.65
CA ALA A 229 -12.56 16.41 0.74
C ALA A 229 -13.83 15.91 1.46
N GLY A 230 -13.77 15.68 2.78
CA GLY A 230 -14.93 15.34 3.59
C GLY A 230 -15.59 14.00 3.22
N LEU A 231 -14.82 13.08 2.63
CA LEU A 231 -15.31 11.80 2.14
C LEU A 231 -15.60 10.81 3.28
N PRO A 232 -16.53 9.86 3.08
CA PRO A 232 -16.83 8.79 4.03
C PRO A 232 -15.61 7.95 4.43
N LEU A 233 -15.44 7.75 5.74
CA LEU A 233 -14.40 6.92 6.37
C LEU A 233 -15.04 5.95 7.37
N ASP A 234 -14.75 4.66 7.23
CA ASP A 234 -15.20 3.62 8.17
C ASP A 234 -14.20 3.38 9.32
N ARG A 235 -12.95 3.76 9.08
CA ARG A 235 -11.82 3.68 10.02
C ARG A 235 -11.21 5.04 10.23
N ARG A 236 -10.60 5.22 11.41
CA ARG A 236 -9.74 6.38 11.67
C ARG A 236 -8.46 6.28 10.85
N ILE A 237 -7.94 7.41 10.39
CA ILE A 237 -6.62 7.50 9.76
C ILE A 237 -5.68 8.19 10.74
N ARG A 238 -4.57 7.54 11.10
CA ARG A 238 -3.54 8.09 11.97
C ARG A 238 -2.21 8.26 11.22
N ILE A 239 -1.67 9.47 11.26
CA ILE A 239 -0.34 9.75 10.70
C ILE A 239 0.64 9.90 11.86
N VAL A 240 1.61 9.00 11.96
CA VAL A 240 2.64 8.98 13.00
C VAL A 240 3.97 9.42 12.40
N MET A 241 4.59 10.41 13.01
CA MET A 241 5.83 11.04 12.55
C MET A 241 6.89 10.86 13.64
N GLY A 242 7.80 9.91 13.43
CA GLY A 242 8.96 9.62 14.29
C GLY A 242 10.17 10.48 13.99
N ILE A 243 11.26 10.32 14.75
CA ILE A 243 12.48 11.14 14.61
C ILE A 243 13.78 10.35 14.90
N TYR A 244 13.78 9.02 14.88
CA TYR A 244 14.94 8.18 15.18
C TYR A 244 15.05 6.90 14.33
N GLU A 245 14.54 6.87 13.10
CA GLU A 245 14.67 5.70 12.21
C GLU A 245 16.14 5.53 11.79
N ASP A 246 16.72 6.61 11.25
CA ASP A 246 18.04 6.66 10.59
C ASP A 246 19.23 6.61 11.56
N GLY A 247 18.94 6.65 12.85
CA GLY A 247 19.92 6.56 13.91
C GLY A 247 19.34 6.94 15.27
N GLY A 248 19.02 5.91 16.05
CA GLY A 248 18.47 6.07 17.38
C GLY A 248 19.49 5.99 18.52
N PRO A 249 19.07 6.32 19.75
CA PRO A 249 19.87 6.17 20.96
C PRO A 249 20.00 4.69 21.43
N GLY A 250 19.62 3.73 20.58
CA GLY A 250 19.30 2.36 20.95
C GLY A 250 17.97 2.25 21.72
N THR A 251 17.34 1.08 21.70
CA THR A 251 16.13 0.83 22.50
C THR A 251 16.50 0.39 23.91
N PRO A 252 15.77 0.82 24.96
CA PRO A 252 15.92 0.28 26.30
C PRO A 252 15.83 -1.25 26.33
N THR A 253 16.42 -1.88 27.34
CA THR A 253 16.36 -3.35 27.49
C THR A 253 14.95 -3.81 27.85
N THR A 254 14.65 -5.10 27.65
CA THR A 254 13.38 -5.70 28.09
C THR A 254 13.20 -5.57 29.60
N THR A 255 14.28 -5.69 30.39
CA THR A 255 14.26 -5.44 31.85
C THR A 255 13.86 -4.00 32.19
N ASN A 256 14.45 -3.00 31.52
CA ASN A 256 14.07 -1.61 31.72
C ASN A 256 12.60 -1.39 31.33
N THR A 257 12.15 -2.05 30.26
CA THR A 257 10.80 -1.90 29.72
C THR A 257 9.73 -2.54 30.59
N ALA A 258 10.02 -3.71 31.17
CA ALA A 258 9.10 -4.46 32.02
C ALA A 258 8.61 -3.68 33.25
N ALA A 259 9.38 -2.70 33.73
CA ALA A 259 9.05 -1.90 34.92
C ALA A 259 7.80 -1.01 34.76
N PHE A 260 7.29 -0.83 33.55
CA PHE A 260 6.12 0.01 33.26
C PHE A 260 5.08 -0.64 32.34
N GLN A 261 5.20 -1.95 32.08
CA GLN A 261 4.26 -2.70 31.26
C GLN A 261 3.40 -3.62 32.13
N SER A 262 2.09 -3.69 31.83
CA SER A 262 1.18 -4.60 32.54
C SER A 262 1.12 -6.01 31.92
N ILE A 263 1.61 -6.18 30.68
CA ILE A 263 1.72 -7.46 29.98
C ILE A 263 3.17 -7.61 29.48
N PRO A 264 3.85 -8.74 29.76
CA PRO A 264 5.25 -8.91 29.39
C PRO A 264 5.49 -8.84 27.87
N TYR A 265 6.55 -8.14 27.47
CA TYR A 265 7.15 -8.26 26.14
C TYR A 265 8.36 -9.18 26.19
N ASN A 266 8.43 -10.14 25.28
CA ASN A 266 9.56 -11.05 25.16
C ASN A 266 10.74 -10.42 24.37
N SER A 267 10.47 -9.38 23.59
CA SER A 267 11.46 -8.60 22.83
C SER A 267 10.95 -7.17 22.62
N ASN A 268 11.85 -6.21 22.49
CA ASN A 268 11.50 -4.83 22.13
C ASN A 268 11.57 -4.65 20.61
N PRO A 269 10.75 -3.76 20.01
CA PRO A 269 10.99 -3.27 18.65
C PRO A 269 12.41 -2.76 18.48
N SER A 270 12.99 -2.90 17.29
CA SER A 270 14.38 -2.47 17.01
C SER A 270 14.51 -0.95 16.84
N PHE A 271 13.46 -0.30 16.36
CA PHE A 271 13.41 1.15 16.20
C PHE A 271 12.94 1.83 17.47
N TYR A 272 13.59 2.94 17.80
CA TYR A 272 13.29 3.67 19.02
C TYR A 272 11.89 4.29 19.01
N ASP A 273 11.43 4.79 17.86
CA ASP A 273 10.07 5.30 17.67
C ASP A 273 9.02 4.19 17.83
N ASN A 274 9.25 3.02 17.20
CA ASN A 274 8.35 1.87 17.33
C ASN A 274 8.30 1.34 18.77
N TRP A 275 9.44 1.30 19.46
CA TRP A 275 9.49 0.97 20.88
C TRP A 275 8.71 2.00 21.71
N ALA A 276 8.87 3.29 21.44
CA ALA A 276 8.12 4.31 22.16
C ALA A 276 6.60 4.20 21.91
N TYR A 277 6.19 3.93 20.67
CA TYR A 277 4.79 3.78 20.28
C TYR A 277 4.16 2.52 20.92
N LYS A 278 4.75 1.34 20.68
CA LYS A 278 4.19 0.04 21.08
C LYS A 278 4.42 -0.27 22.56
N ASN A 279 5.60 0.04 23.08
CA ASN A 279 6.04 -0.45 24.39
C ASN A 279 5.94 0.62 25.48
N LEU A 280 6.40 1.85 25.22
CA LEU A 280 6.37 2.94 26.20
C LEU A 280 4.97 3.52 26.38
N ASN A 281 4.30 3.85 25.28
CA ASN A 281 3.02 4.56 25.30
C ASN A 281 1.80 3.64 25.07
N ARG A 282 2.02 2.40 24.57
CA ARG A 282 0.96 1.42 24.27
C ARG A 282 -0.17 2.04 23.45
N GLU A 283 0.24 2.73 22.40
CA GLU A 283 -0.71 3.29 21.45
C GLU A 283 -1.45 2.17 20.73
N GLU A 284 -2.63 2.51 20.20
CA GLU A 284 -3.44 1.58 19.45
C GLU A 284 -2.69 1.05 18.22
N MET A 285 -2.74 -0.28 18.02
CA MET A 285 -2.16 -0.92 16.85
C MET A 285 -3.10 -0.72 15.65
N PRO A 286 -2.56 -0.47 14.45
CA PRO A 286 -3.40 -0.37 13.26
C PRO A 286 -3.89 -1.74 12.80
N ILE A 287 -5.00 -1.76 12.07
CA ILE A 287 -5.43 -2.94 11.30
C ILE A 287 -4.61 -3.10 10.02
N ALA A 288 -4.23 -1.98 9.40
CA ALA A 288 -3.33 -1.90 8.27
C ALA A 288 -2.61 -0.55 8.24
N GLY A 289 -1.48 -0.47 7.55
CA GLY A 289 -0.79 0.77 7.36
C GLY A 289 0.35 0.70 6.36
N TYR A 290 1.01 1.83 6.17
CA TYR A 290 2.26 1.90 5.43
C TYR A 290 3.26 2.84 6.10
N THR A 291 4.51 2.72 5.67
CA THR A 291 5.53 3.75 5.81
C THR A 291 5.80 4.40 4.46
N SER A 292 5.99 5.72 4.43
CA SER A 292 6.39 6.44 3.22
C SER A 292 7.87 6.26 2.90
N ASP A 293 8.64 5.66 3.80
CA ASP A 293 10.03 5.33 3.61
C ASP A 293 10.16 4.02 2.80
N SER A 294 10.13 4.17 1.46
CA SER A 294 10.78 3.33 0.45
C SER A 294 10.35 3.71 -0.99
N ARG A 295 9.58 2.87 -1.71
CA ARG A 295 9.15 3.09 -3.10
C ARG A 295 7.70 2.74 -3.32
N PHE A 296 7.14 3.31 -4.38
CA PHE A 296 5.98 2.75 -5.07
C PHE A 296 6.41 1.60 -6.03
N PRO A 297 5.47 0.72 -6.43
CA PRO A 297 4.06 0.73 -6.07
C PRO A 297 3.81 0.23 -4.65
N VAL A 298 4.46 -0.86 -4.22
CA VAL A 298 4.38 -1.39 -2.84
C VAL A 298 5.64 -2.20 -2.55
N ILE A 299 6.21 -2.06 -1.35
CA ILE A 299 7.27 -2.93 -0.84
C ILE A 299 6.70 -3.92 0.17
N THR A 300 6.85 -5.21 -0.15
CA THR A 300 6.30 -6.32 0.64
C THR A 300 7.28 -6.88 1.67
N GLY A 301 8.58 -6.58 1.52
CA GLY A 301 9.61 -7.05 2.45
C GLY A 301 11.04 -6.78 1.98
N ASN A 302 11.99 -7.32 2.74
CA ASN A 302 13.42 -7.27 2.50
C ASN A 302 13.89 -8.52 1.74
N SER A 303 14.28 -8.33 0.49
CA SER A 303 14.90 -9.34 -0.36
C SER A 303 16.28 -9.76 0.14
N GLY A 304 16.61 -11.03 -0.09
CA GLY A 304 18.01 -11.49 -0.05
C GLY A 304 18.75 -11.04 -1.31
N SER A 305 20.09 -10.95 -1.26
CA SER A 305 20.88 -10.62 -2.46
C SER A 305 22.22 -11.35 -2.53
N VAL A 306 22.70 -11.55 -3.76
CA VAL A 306 24.03 -12.06 -4.11
C VAL A 306 24.57 -11.26 -5.30
N THR A 307 25.89 -11.25 -5.48
CA THR A 307 26.52 -10.55 -6.62
C THR A 307 27.57 -11.45 -7.27
N PRO A 308 27.15 -12.46 -8.06
CA PRO A 308 28.08 -13.24 -8.86
C PRO A 308 28.82 -12.37 -9.88
N THR A 309 29.95 -12.88 -10.38
CA THR A 309 30.66 -12.31 -11.53
C THR A 309 30.41 -13.18 -12.75
N VAL A 310 30.00 -12.55 -13.85
CA VAL A 310 29.89 -13.14 -15.19
C VAL A 310 31.13 -12.74 -15.98
N SER A 311 31.82 -13.72 -16.57
CA SER A 311 33.10 -13.48 -17.25
C SER A 311 33.22 -14.18 -18.59
N MET A 312 33.83 -13.53 -19.58
CA MET A 312 34.20 -14.12 -20.86
C MET A 312 35.63 -13.73 -21.24
N ASP A 313 36.45 -14.73 -21.56
CA ASP A 313 37.83 -14.53 -22.02
C ASP A 313 37.85 -14.03 -23.47
N LEU A 314 38.40 -12.84 -23.70
CA LEU A 314 38.55 -12.23 -25.02
C LEU A 314 40.00 -12.28 -25.52
N SER A 315 40.90 -13.00 -24.86
CA SER A 315 42.33 -13.07 -25.21
C SER A 315 42.57 -13.59 -26.65
N ALA A 316 41.67 -14.41 -27.17
CA ALA A 316 41.67 -14.87 -28.55
C ALA A 316 41.48 -13.74 -29.59
N ASP A 317 41.01 -12.56 -29.16
CA ASP A 317 40.85 -11.37 -29.99
C ASP A 317 42.06 -10.43 -29.93
N SER A 318 43.11 -10.76 -29.16
CA SER A 318 44.27 -9.88 -28.90
C SER A 318 45.01 -9.36 -30.15
N ALA A 319 44.92 -10.08 -31.27
CA ALA A 319 45.50 -9.69 -32.56
C ALA A 319 44.46 -9.25 -33.60
N LYS A 320 43.17 -9.18 -33.24
CA LYS A 320 42.09 -8.81 -34.16
C LYS A 320 41.89 -7.30 -34.17
N THR A 321 41.50 -6.80 -35.32
CA THR A 321 40.99 -5.43 -35.49
C THR A 321 39.67 -5.27 -34.72
N PHE A 322 39.41 -4.08 -34.17
CA PHE A 322 38.27 -3.77 -33.31
C PHE A 322 38.25 -4.52 -31.97
N ARG A 323 39.38 -5.11 -31.53
CA ARG A 323 39.44 -5.77 -30.21
C ARG A 323 39.17 -4.78 -29.08
N LEU A 324 38.51 -5.25 -28.03
CA LEU A 324 38.30 -4.47 -26.81
C LEU A 324 39.64 -4.25 -26.10
N THR A 325 39.91 -3.01 -25.72
CA THR A 325 41.11 -2.61 -24.95
C THR A 325 40.77 -2.06 -23.58
N ASP A 326 39.56 -1.53 -23.41
CA ASP A 326 39.04 -1.09 -22.12
C ASP A 326 37.50 -1.09 -22.14
N ALA A 327 36.90 -1.34 -20.98
CA ALA A 327 35.47 -1.18 -20.78
C ALA A 327 35.17 -0.75 -19.35
N THR A 328 34.43 0.35 -19.20
CA THR A 328 34.08 0.94 -17.90
C THR A 328 32.60 1.30 -17.81
N ALA A 329 32.01 1.26 -16.61
CA ALA A 329 30.62 1.60 -16.37
C ALA A 329 30.46 2.57 -15.19
N GLY A 330 29.46 3.44 -15.24
CA GLY A 330 29.22 4.45 -14.21
C GLY A 330 27.79 4.97 -14.22
N VAL A 331 27.60 6.16 -13.63
CA VAL A 331 26.34 6.90 -13.65
C VAL A 331 26.28 7.82 -14.86
N THR A 332 25.09 7.97 -15.46
CA THR A 332 24.84 8.85 -16.60
C THR A 332 25.19 10.32 -16.29
N LEU A 333 25.57 11.04 -17.34
CA LEU A 333 25.80 12.48 -17.28
C LEU A 333 24.58 13.23 -17.82
N ARG A 334 24.24 14.37 -17.22
CA ARG A 334 23.16 15.23 -17.68
C ARG A 334 23.65 16.66 -17.90
N GLU A 335 23.56 17.14 -19.13
CA GLU A 335 23.83 18.53 -19.46
C GLU A 335 22.94 19.46 -18.61
N GLY A 336 23.53 20.51 -18.05
CA GLY A 336 22.83 21.46 -17.15
C GLY A 336 22.70 20.99 -15.69
N ASP A 337 22.97 19.72 -15.37
CA ASP A 337 22.85 19.17 -14.03
C ASP A 337 24.17 18.58 -13.51
N PRO A 338 25.04 19.39 -12.90
CA PRO A 338 26.31 18.94 -12.36
C PRO A 338 26.18 18.14 -11.05
N THR A 339 24.97 18.02 -10.50
CA THR A 339 24.71 17.30 -9.23
C THR A 339 24.39 15.84 -9.46
N LEU A 340 23.84 15.44 -10.62
CA LEU A 340 23.36 14.07 -10.87
C LEU A 340 24.36 12.98 -10.49
N LYS A 341 25.66 13.20 -10.72
CA LYS A 341 26.73 12.26 -10.36
C LYS A 341 26.80 11.93 -8.86
N ASP A 342 26.33 12.83 -7.99
CA ASP A 342 26.39 12.67 -6.54
C ASP A 342 25.42 11.58 -6.04
N ILE A 343 24.43 11.18 -6.87
CA ILE A 343 23.54 10.03 -6.60
C ILE A 343 24.31 8.72 -6.40
N ALA A 344 25.53 8.63 -6.93
CA ALA A 344 26.41 7.47 -6.78
C ALA A 344 26.93 7.28 -5.35
N TYR A 345 26.84 8.31 -4.50
CA TYR A 345 27.37 8.28 -3.13
C TYR A 345 26.29 8.06 -2.05
N GLY A 346 25.06 7.73 -2.46
CA GLY A 346 23.97 7.39 -1.55
C GLY A 346 24.15 6.03 -0.88
N SER A 347 23.13 5.63 -0.10
CA SER A 347 23.17 4.37 0.67
C SER A 347 22.95 3.10 -0.15
N THR A 348 22.55 3.25 -1.41
CA THR A 348 22.37 2.13 -2.34
C THR A 348 23.35 2.20 -3.51
N THR A 349 23.43 1.11 -4.25
CA THR A 349 24.20 1.03 -5.49
C THR A 349 23.36 1.42 -6.68
N GLN A 350 23.95 2.15 -7.61
CA GLN A 350 23.33 2.45 -8.89
C GLN A 350 23.53 1.29 -9.87
N ILE A 351 22.57 1.13 -10.77
CA ILE A 351 22.70 0.36 -12.00
C ILE A 351 23.55 1.18 -12.98
N ALA A 352 24.33 0.48 -13.81
CA ALA A 352 25.10 1.13 -14.87
C ALA A 352 24.18 1.87 -15.84
N SER A 353 24.15 3.20 -15.72
CA SER A 353 23.43 4.14 -16.59
C SER A 353 24.39 4.85 -17.56
N ARG A 354 25.68 4.58 -17.42
CA ARG A 354 26.75 4.96 -18.37
C ARG A 354 27.67 3.77 -18.62
N ALA A 355 28.11 3.59 -19.85
CA ALA A 355 29.13 2.61 -20.22
C ALA A 355 30.03 3.14 -21.33
N ILE A 356 31.31 2.82 -21.27
CA ILE A 356 32.33 3.27 -22.21
C ILE A 356 33.11 2.04 -22.66
N PHE A 357 33.15 1.80 -23.97
CA PHE A 357 33.90 0.72 -24.60
C PHE A 357 34.97 1.32 -25.51
N THR A 358 36.21 0.85 -25.37
CA THR A 358 37.34 1.34 -26.16
C THR A 358 37.91 0.22 -27.01
N LEU A 359 37.88 0.39 -28.33
CA LEU A 359 38.32 -0.58 -29.32
C LEU A 359 39.62 -0.12 -30.00
N ASP A 360 40.54 -1.05 -30.25
CA ASP A 360 41.71 -0.79 -31.11
C ASP A 360 41.31 -0.93 -32.59
N VAL A 361 41.49 0.15 -33.34
CA VAL A 361 41.19 0.23 -34.77
C VAL A 361 42.43 0.48 -35.64
N ALA A 362 43.65 0.32 -35.11
CA ALA A 362 44.91 0.60 -35.82
C ALA A 362 44.96 -0.03 -37.23
N ASP A 363 44.58 -1.30 -37.32
CA ASP A 363 44.61 -2.07 -38.56
C ASP A 363 43.30 -1.98 -39.39
N ALA A 364 42.31 -1.19 -38.94
CA ALA A 364 41.04 -1.04 -39.62
C ALA A 364 41.14 -0.05 -40.79
N ALA A 365 40.66 -0.46 -41.97
CA ALA A 365 40.52 0.45 -43.10
C ALA A 365 39.53 1.59 -42.78
N ALA A 366 39.76 2.78 -43.33
CA ALA A 366 38.89 3.95 -43.07
C ALA A 366 37.42 3.68 -43.42
N ALA A 367 37.15 2.91 -44.48
CA ALA A 367 35.80 2.51 -44.87
C ALA A 367 35.14 1.58 -43.84
N ASP A 368 35.90 0.68 -43.22
CA ASP A 368 35.38 -0.23 -42.18
C ASP A 368 35.12 0.53 -40.88
N ARG A 369 36.01 1.47 -40.50
CA ARG A 369 35.80 2.41 -39.39
C ARG A 369 34.50 3.20 -39.56
N GLU A 370 34.26 3.76 -40.75
CA GLU A 370 33.04 4.51 -41.09
C GLU A 370 31.80 3.61 -41.10
N LYS A 371 31.90 2.41 -41.68
CA LYS A 371 30.80 1.44 -41.76
C LYS A 371 30.34 0.98 -40.37
N PHE A 372 31.29 0.67 -39.49
CA PHE A 372 31.02 0.25 -38.11
C PHE A 372 30.29 1.35 -37.33
N VAL A 373 30.80 2.59 -37.36
CA VAL A 373 30.17 3.73 -36.67
C VAL A 373 28.82 4.08 -37.28
N SER A 374 28.67 3.99 -38.60
CA SER A 374 27.39 4.24 -39.28
C SER A 374 26.32 3.23 -38.87
N ALA A 375 26.68 1.97 -38.69
CA ALA A 375 25.77 0.93 -38.22
C ALA A 375 25.29 1.20 -36.79
N ILE A 376 26.22 1.50 -35.87
CA ILE A 376 25.89 1.89 -34.48
C ILE A 376 24.95 3.09 -34.47
N THR A 377 25.30 4.15 -35.20
CA THR A 377 24.53 5.40 -35.22
C THR A 377 23.14 5.17 -35.82
N LYS A 378 23.04 4.35 -36.87
CA LYS A 378 21.78 3.96 -37.48
C LYS A 378 20.91 3.18 -36.49
N ALA A 379 21.44 2.14 -35.85
CA ALA A 379 20.71 1.33 -34.87
C ALA A 379 20.23 2.17 -33.68
N ALA A 380 21.08 3.07 -33.17
CA ALA A 380 20.70 4.02 -32.12
C ALA A 380 19.59 4.98 -32.58
N THR A 381 19.63 5.45 -33.84
CA THR A 381 18.59 6.32 -34.41
C THR A 381 17.26 5.56 -34.56
N GLU A 382 17.30 4.33 -35.08
CA GLU A 382 16.11 3.47 -35.23
C GLU A 382 15.44 3.14 -33.89
N LYS A 383 16.24 3.05 -32.82
CA LYS A 383 15.76 2.85 -31.44
C LYS A 383 15.46 4.17 -30.69
N GLY A 384 15.50 5.32 -31.37
CA GLY A 384 15.14 6.63 -30.82
C GLY A 384 16.13 7.21 -29.81
N TRP A 385 17.38 6.75 -29.80
CA TRP A 385 18.45 7.27 -28.94
C TRP A 385 19.27 8.38 -29.60
N LEU A 386 19.15 8.53 -30.92
CA LEU A 386 19.75 9.61 -31.68
C LEU A 386 18.74 10.24 -32.65
N PRO A 387 18.88 11.54 -32.98
CA PRO A 387 19.81 12.49 -32.36
C PRO A 387 19.38 12.86 -30.93
N ALA A 388 20.30 13.38 -30.12
CA ALA A 388 19.94 13.95 -28.82
C ALA A 388 19.07 15.20 -29.01
N SER A 389 18.14 15.43 -28.08
CA SER A 389 17.42 16.70 -28.01
C SER A 389 18.38 17.86 -27.72
N ALA A 390 18.03 19.06 -28.16
CA ALA A 390 18.86 20.24 -27.90
C ALA A 390 19.04 20.45 -26.39
N GLY A 391 20.29 20.63 -25.93
CA GLY A 391 20.62 20.80 -24.50
C GLY A 391 20.56 19.52 -23.67
N THR A 392 20.60 18.34 -24.30
CA THR A 392 20.67 17.05 -23.60
C THR A 392 21.95 16.30 -23.94
N THR A 393 22.43 15.51 -22.98
CA THR A 393 23.55 14.58 -23.19
C THR A 393 23.19 13.58 -24.30
N PRO A 394 24.03 13.38 -25.31
CA PRO A 394 23.78 12.33 -26.29
C PRO A 394 23.83 10.94 -25.66
N LYS A 395 22.80 10.14 -25.90
CA LYS A 395 22.71 8.76 -25.40
C LYS A 395 23.76 7.82 -26.00
N VAL A 396 24.18 8.09 -27.24
CA VAL A 396 25.22 7.32 -27.93
C VAL A 396 26.22 8.28 -28.53
N GLN A 397 27.50 8.06 -28.25
CA GLN A 397 28.60 8.83 -28.82
C GLN A 397 29.68 7.89 -29.29
N THR A 398 30.20 8.16 -30.49
CA THR A 398 31.40 7.49 -31.00
C THR A 398 32.48 8.52 -31.27
N LYS A 399 33.73 8.21 -30.93
CA LYS A 399 34.86 9.11 -31.12
C LYS A 399 36.11 8.35 -31.52
N PHE A 400 36.78 8.83 -32.57
CA PHE A 400 38.13 8.37 -32.90
C PHE A 400 39.19 9.27 -32.25
N GLU A 401 40.16 8.65 -31.60
CA GLU A 401 41.38 9.30 -31.11
C GLU A 401 42.59 8.50 -31.62
N GLY A 402 43.08 8.87 -32.80
CA GLY A 402 44.13 8.12 -33.49
C GLY A 402 43.64 6.72 -33.90
N ASP A 403 44.22 5.70 -33.27
CA ASP A 403 43.90 4.30 -33.49
C ASP A 403 42.96 3.71 -32.43
N SER A 404 42.33 4.58 -31.62
CA SER A 404 41.30 4.20 -30.65
C SER A 404 39.91 4.65 -31.12
N LEU A 405 38.93 3.78 -31.00
CA LEU A 405 37.51 4.09 -31.13
C LEU A 405 36.83 3.92 -29.78
N THR A 406 36.25 4.99 -29.25
CA THR A 406 35.40 4.94 -28.05
C THR A 406 33.93 4.92 -28.46
N LEU A 407 33.16 4.00 -27.90
CA LEU A 407 31.70 4.01 -27.85
C LEU A 407 31.28 4.34 -26.42
N GLU A 408 30.61 5.47 -26.23
CA GLU A 408 30.02 5.87 -24.96
C GLU A 408 28.49 5.81 -25.05
N VAL A 409 27.89 5.20 -24.03
CA VAL A 409 26.46 5.03 -23.87
C VAL A 409 26.00 5.70 -22.58
N ASN A 410 24.95 6.52 -22.68
CA ASN A 410 24.24 7.17 -21.57
C ASN A 410 22.74 6.85 -21.66
N THR A 411 22.09 6.55 -20.54
CA THR A 411 20.66 6.18 -20.50
C THR A 411 19.73 7.33 -20.14
N ASP A 412 20.29 8.46 -19.66
CA ASP A 412 19.62 9.61 -19.03
C ASP A 412 18.89 9.34 -17.70
N VAL A 413 18.78 8.07 -17.32
CA VAL A 413 18.06 7.59 -16.15
C VAL A 413 19.04 6.88 -15.23
N ALA A 414 19.38 7.53 -14.11
CA ALA A 414 20.07 6.89 -13.00
C ALA A 414 19.06 6.11 -12.17
N MET A 415 19.25 4.80 -12.06
CA MET A 415 18.34 3.91 -11.35
C MET A 415 19.12 3.08 -10.34
N GLU A 416 18.53 2.88 -9.18
CA GLU A 416 19.10 2.08 -8.11
C GLU A 416 18.80 0.59 -8.26
N MET A 417 19.55 -0.24 -7.54
CA MET A 417 19.05 -1.56 -7.16
C MET A 417 17.93 -1.39 -6.12
N PRO A 418 16.82 -2.13 -6.22
CA PRO A 418 16.65 -3.40 -6.93
C PRO A 418 15.70 -3.31 -8.13
N THR A 419 15.56 -2.15 -8.78
CA THR A 419 14.54 -1.91 -9.82
C THR A 419 15.13 -1.72 -11.22
N PRO A 420 15.92 -2.68 -11.74
CA PRO A 420 16.57 -2.55 -13.04
C PRO A 420 15.63 -2.34 -14.21
N GLN A 421 14.40 -2.83 -14.10
CA GLN A 421 13.37 -2.70 -15.13
C GLN A 421 12.86 -1.26 -15.31
N TYR A 422 12.98 -0.38 -14.31
CA TYR A 422 12.58 1.02 -14.44
C TYR A 422 13.67 1.88 -15.10
N GLY A 423 14.90 1.35 -15.17
CA GLY A 423 16.01 2.00 -15.84
C GLY A 423 16.25 1.42 -17.23
N LYS A 424 17.42 1.77 -17.75
CA LYS A 424 18.06 1.07 -18.86
C LYS A 424 19.47 0.73 -18.42
N ASN A 425 20.03 -0.36 -18.91
CA ASN A 425 21.40 -0.75 -18.57
C ASN A 425 22.37 -0.39 -19.70
N ALA A 426 23.27 0.56 -19.46
CA ALA A 426 24.20 1.07 -20.47
C ALA A 426 25.16 0.00 -21.00
N VAL A 427 25.48 -1.03 -20.19
CA VAL A 427 26.32 -2.15 -20.64
C VAL A 427 25.55 -3.02 -21.63
N VAL A 428 24.29 -3.34 -21.33
CA VAL A 428 23.42 -4.12 -22.22
C VAL A 428 23.25 -3.40 -23.57
N TRP A 429 22.98 -2.10 -23.54
CA TRP A 429 22.87 -1.28 -24.75
C TRP A 429 24.16 -1.18 -25.53
N GLY A 430 25.29 -0.94 -24.86
CA GLY A 430 26.59 -0.88 -25.52
C GLY A 430 26.95 -2.20 -26.21
N MET A 431 26.72 -3.33 -25.55
CA MET A 431 26.91 -4.65 -26.15
C MET A 431 26.01 -4.85 -27.38
N SER A 432 24.72 -4.50 -27.29
CA SER A 432 23.81 -4.57 -28.45
C SER A 432 24.28 -3.71 -29.63
N LEU A 433 24.73 -2.48 -29.38
CA LEU A 433 25.23 -1.60 -30.45
C LEU A 433 26.55 -2.10 -31.05
N LEU A 434 27.46 -2.65 -30.22
CA LEU A 434 28.67 -3.29 -30.72
C LEU A 434 28.35 -4.47 -31.65
N SER A 435 27.35 -5.28 -31.30
CA SER A 435 26.88 -6.38 -32.14
C SER A 435 26.44 -5.90 -33.53
N GLU A 436 25.63 -4.84 -33.62
CA GLU A 436 25.20 -4.23 -34.88
C GLU A 436 26.39 -3.72 -35.72
N GLY A 437 27.38 -3.12 -35.05
CA GLY A 437 28.62 -2.69 -35.68
C GLY A 437 29.37 -3.87 -36.34
N PHE A 438 29.49 -4.98 -35.63
CA PHE A 438 30.14 -6.20 -36.12
C PHE A 438 29.36 -6.87 -37.26
N ASP A 439 28.03 -6.92 -37.17
CA ASP A 439 27.17 -7.45 -38.23
C ASP A 439 27.34 -6.67 -39.53
N ALA A 440 27.45 -5.35 -39.44
CA ALA A 440 27.74 -4.51 -40.60
C ALA A 440 29.11 -4.83 -41.23
N LEU A 441 30.10 -5.26 -40.45
CA LEU A 441 31.39 -5.72 -40.97
C LEU A 441 31.37 -7.19 -41.45
N GLY A 442 30.29 -7.93 -41.20
CA GLY A 442 30.20 -9.36 -41.49
C GLY A 442 31.00 -10.24 -40.53
N VAL A 443 31.28 -9.73 -39.32
CA VAL A 443 31.98 -10.47 -38.24
C VAL A 443 30.96 -11.28 -37.46
N THR A 444 31.18 -12.59 -37.36
CA THR A 444 30.30 -13.51 -36.63
C THR A 444 30.81 -13.84 -35.23
N ALA A 445 29.99 -14.50 -34.41
CA ALA A 445 30.40 -15.00 -33.08
C ALA A 445 31.51 -16.06 -33.14
N GLU A 446 31.71 -16.72 -34.28
CA GLU A 446 32.85 -17.63 -34.51
C GLU A 446 34.14 -16.84 -34.80
N ASP A 447 34.01 -15.68 -35.44
CA ASP A 447 35.13 -14.84 -35.84
C ASP A 447 35.72 -14.04 -34.67
N MET A 448 34.92 -13.67 -33.66
CA MET A 448 35.34 -12.77 -32.57
C MET A 448 34.62 -13.05 -31.24
N GLN A 449 35.38 -13.18 -30.14
CA GLN A 449 34.80 -13.42 -28.82
C GLN A 449 34.02 -12.21 -28.30
N LEU A 450 34.46 -10.98 -28.60
CA LEU A 450 33.69 -9.78 -28.24
C LEU A 450 32.32 -9.74 -28.94
N LYS A 451 32.24 -10.18 -30.20
CA LYS A 451 30.95 -10.31 -30.91
C LYS A 451 30.08 -11.38 -30.25
N LYS A 452 30.65 -12.53 -29.89
CA LYS A 452 29.93 -13.56 -29.13
C LYS A 452 29.40 -13.04 -27.78
N ALA A 453 30.23 -12.29 -27.04
CA ALA A 453 29.82 -11.65 -25.79
C ALA A 453 28.66 -10.67 -26.01
N ALA A 454 28.79 -9.83 -27.04
CA ALA A 454 27.79 -8.83 -27.39
C ALA A 454 26.45 -9.46 -27.76
N ASP A 455 26.46 -10.53 -28.56
CA ASP A 455 25.26 -11.30 -28.94
C ASP A 455 24.61 -11.96 -27.73
N GLY A 456 25.38 -12.63 -26.87
CA GLY A 456 24.85 -13.30 -25.68
C GLY A 456 24.20 -12.33 -24.69
N ILE A 457 24.84 -11.19 -24.40
CA ILE A 457 24.24 -10.19 -23.49
C ILE A 457 22.96 -9.60 -24.10
N ALA A 458 22.95 -9.31 -25.41
CA ALA A 458 21.75 -8.82 -26.08
C ALA A 458 20.62 -9.86 -26.07
N ASP A 459 20.93 -11.15 -26.28
CA ASP A 459 19.92 -12.22 -26.27
C ASP A 459 19.29 -12.43 -24.88
N LEU A 460 20.09 -12.28 -23.82
CA LEU A 460 19.60 -12.50 -22.44
C LEU A 460 18.82 -11.30 -21.87
N PHE A 461 19.12 -10.07 -22.30
CA PHE A 461 18.58 -8.85 -21.68
C PHE A 461 17.84 -7.91 -22.63
N PHE A 462 17.94 -8.07 -23.95
CA PHE A 462 17.51 -7.04 -24.89
C PHE A 462 17.07 -7.59 -26.27
N ARG A 463 16.04 -8.43 -26.26
CA ARG A 463 15.41 -8.97 -27.49
C ARG A 463 14.46 -7.95 -28.09
N ASP A 464 14.57 -7.73 -29.41
CA ASP A 464 13.71 -6.84 -30.19
C ASP A 464 13.61 -5.39 -29.67
N GLY A 465 14.61 -4.92 -28.91
CA GLY A 465 14.61 -3.58 -28.33
C GLY A 465 13.83 -3.43 -27.02
N VAL A 466 13.45 -4.54 -26.37
CA VAL A 466 12.70 -4.56 -25.12
C VAL A 466 13.57 -5.13 -24.00
N GLU A 467 13.78 -4.37 -22.92
CA GLU A 467 14.47 -4.82 -21.71
C GLU A 467 13.46 -5.42 -20.71
N GLY A 468 12.47 -4.64 -20.27
CA GLY A 468 11.29 -5.06 -19.48
C GLY A 468 11.48 -6.27 -18.56
N GLU A 469 10.75 -7.36 -18.84
CA GLU A 469 10.80 -8.60 -18.07
C GLU A 469 12.08 -9.42 -18.25
N ALA A 470 12.99 -9.05 -19.15
CA ALA A 470 14.29 -9.72 -19.27
C ALA A 470 15.09 -9.59 -17.98
N TYR A 471 14.89 -8.50 -17.24
CA TYR A 471 15.47 -8.32 -15.91
C TYR A 471 14.91 -9.23 -14.82
N LEU A 472 13.82 -9.95 -15.09
CA LEU A 472 13.28 -11.01 -14.22
C LEU A 472 13.82 -12.39 -14.65
N GLY A 473 14.63 -12.45 -15.71
CA GLY A 473 15.19 -13.67 -16.26
C GLY A 473 14.27 -14.37 -17.27
N LYS A 474 13.31 -13.66 -17.87
CA LYS A 474 12.38 -14.20 -18.89
C LYS A 474 13.09 -14.95 -20.02
N TYR A 475 14.25 -14.45 -20.45
CA TYR A 475 15.04 -15.05 -21.53
C TYR A 475 16.15 -15.99 -21.06
N MET A 476 16.24 -16.22 -19.75
CA MET A 476 17.28 -17.05 -19.12
C MET A 476 16.81 -18.48 -18.79
N GLY A 477 15.70 -18.92 -19.40
CA GLY A 477 15.15 -20.26 -19.21
C GLY A 477 14.51 -20.50 -17.84
N ILE A 478 14.26 -19.45 -17.04
CA ILE A 478 13.52 -19.56 -15.78
C ILE A 478 12.09 -20.01 -16.12
N PRO A 479 11.55 -21.06 -15.48
CA PRO A 479 10.16 -21.46 -15.64
C PRO A 479 9.21 -20.30 -15.33
N SER A 480 8.16 -20.12 -16.14
CA SER A 480 7.27 -18.95 -16.03
C SER A 480 6.62 -18.82 -14.65
N GLU A 481 6.32 -19.96 -13.99
CA GLU A 481 5.76 -19.99 -12.64
C GLU A 481 6.74 -19.54 -11.54
N LEU A 482 8.03 -19.42 -11.87
CA LEU A 482 9.08 -18.98 -10.96
C LEU A 482 9.54 -17.54 -11.21
N LEU A 483 9.06 -16.85 -12.26
CA LEU A 483 9.42 -15.45 -12.50
C LEU A 483 8.87 -14.53 -11.40
N ARG A 484 7.67 -14.83 -10.90
CA ARG A 484 6.92 -14.03 -9.93
C ARG A 484 6.26 -14.91 -8.88
N ASN A 485 6.00 -14.33 -7.72
CA ASN A 485 5.12 -14.95 -6.74
C ASN A 485 3.67 -14.96 -7.27
N PRO A 486 2.96 -16.10 -7.25
CA PRO A 486 1.63 -16.22 -7.84
C PRO A 486 0.55 -15.43 -7.08
N GLN A 487 0.73 -15.17 -5.79
CA GLN A 487 -0.26 -14.46 -4.98
C GLN A 487 -0.26 -12.95 -5.23
N ASN A 488 0.91 -12.32 -5.30
CA ASN A 488 1.01 -10.85 -5.38
C ASN A 488 1.85 -10.31 -6.53
N GLY A 489 2.37 -11.16 -7.41
CA GLY A 489 3.14 -10.74 -8.58
C GLY A 489 4.55 -10.22 -8.29
N THR A 490 5.01 -10.25 -7.03
CA THR A 490 6.37 -9.80 -6.69
C THR A 490 7.41 -10.61 -7.47
N PRO A 491 8.36 -9.98 -8.19
CA PRO A 491 9.44 -10.70 -8.88
C PRO A 491 10.27 -11.54 -7.92
N ASN A 492 10.43 -12.84 -8.22
CA ASN A 492 11.19 -13.74 -7.38
C ASN A 492 12.69 -13.52 -7.52
N LEU A 493 13.18 -13.18 -8.72
CA LEU A 493 14.54 -12.72 -8.97
C LEU A 493 14.52 -11.46 -9.81
N THR A 494 15.50 -10.60 -9.60
CA THR A 494 15.85 -9.58 -10.60
C THR A 494 17.36 -9.55 -10.82
N PHE A 495 17.79 -9.16 -12.01
CA PHE A 495 19.18 -9.19 -12.45
C PHE A 495 19.61 -7.82 -12.94
N ALA A 496 20.84 -7.41 -12.65
CA ALA A 496 21.41 -6.19 -13.20
C ALA A 496 22.91 -6.33 -13.41
N LEU A 497 23.35 -6.24 -14.67
CA LEU A 497 24.76 -6.24 -15.05
C LEU A 497 25.45 -4.95 -14.64
N MET A 498 26.72 -5.04 -14.26
CA MET A 498 27.44 -3.93 -13.62
C MET A 498 26.65 -3.30 -12.48
N GLY A 499 26.03 -4.17 -11.68
CA GLY A 499 25.46 -3.75 -10.42
C GLY A 499 26.54 -3.40 -9.42
N GLY A 500 26.30 -2.37 -8.60
CA GLY A 500 27.28 -1.96 -7.59
C GLY A 500 27.97 -0.62 -7.83
N ILE A 501 27.49 0.20 -8.76
CA ILE A 501 28.10 1.51 -9.04
C ILE A 501 27.91 2.42 -7.81
N ARG A 502 29.04 2.87 -7.22
CA ARG A 502 29.10 3.71 -6.00
C ARG A 502 30.07 4.90 -6.11
N SER A 503 30.35 5.35 -7.34
CA SER A 503 31.31 6.41 -7.60
C SER A 503 30.95 7.18 -8.87
N GLU A 504 31.31 8.46 -8.92
CA GLU A 504 31.26 9.28 -10.15
C GLU A 504 32.29 8.82 -11.19
N VAL A 505 33.36 8.15 -10.74
CA VAL A 505 34.41 7.62 -11.62
C VAL A 505 33.95 6.27 -12.18
N PRO A 506 33.93 6.08 -13.51
CA PRO A 506 33.57 4.81 -14.11
C PRO A 506 34.45 3.65 -13.62
N THR A 507 33.82 2.54 -13.27
CA THR A 507 34.44 1.30 -12.79
C THR A 507 34.76 0.39 -13.98
N SER A 508 35.99 -0.12 -14.06
CA SER A 508 36.37 -1.06 -15.12
C SER A 508 35.72 -2.43 -14.91
N PHE A 509 35.31 -3.04 -16.02
CA PHE A 509 34.83 -4.42 -16.11
C PHE A 509 35.55 -5.20 -17.21
N PHE A 510 36.72 -4.72 -17.63
CA PHE A 510 37.64 -5.40 -18.53
C PHE A 510 38.99 -5.56 -17.83
N VAL A 511 39.37 -6.80 -17.54
CA VAL A 511 40.57 -7.12 -16.75
C VAL A 511 41.31 -8.27 -17.44
N ASP A 512 42.62 -8.10 -17.64
CA ASP A 512 43.53 -9.11 -18.19
C ASP A 512 43.04 -9.78 -19.48
N GLY A 513 42.42 -9.01 -20.38
CA GLY A 513 41.91 -9.51 -21.65
C GLY A 513 40.54 -10.22 -21.56
N ALA A 514 39.85 -10.14 -20.43
CA ALA A 514 38.53 -10.73 -20.22
C ALA A 514 37.51 -9.67 -19.78
N LEU A 515 36.25 -9.88 -20.17
CA LEU A 515 35.12 -9.22 -19.52
C LEU A 515 34.93 -9.84 -18.14
N SER A 516 34.74 -9.01 -17.12
CA SER A 516 34.46 -9.41 -15.74
C SER A 516 33.37 -8.51 -15.18
N ILE A 517 32.13 -8.95 -15.33
CA ILE A 517 30.91 -8.17 -15.10
C ILE A 517 30.22 -8.65 -13.82
N PRO A 518 30.30 -7.91 -12.70
CA PRO A 518 29.44 -8.15 -11.54
C PRO A 518 27.96 -8.06 -11.93
N MET A 519 27.18 -9.09 -11.58
CA MET A 519 25.75 -9.13 -11.79
C MET A 519 25.06 -9.13 -10.43
N TYR A 520 24.32 -8.07 -10.12
CA TYR A 520 23.54 -8.02 -8.90
C TYR A 520 22.26 -8.83 -9.05
N VAL A 521 22.00 -9.73 -8.09
CA VAL A 521 20.82 -10.60 -8.07
C VAL A 521 20.13 -10.48 -6.73
N ARG A 522 18.83 -10.20 -6.75
CA ARG A 522 17.99 -10.23 -5.55
C ARG A 522 17.08 -11.45 -5.57
N SER A 523 16.56 -11.86 -4.41
CA SER A 523 15.64 -12.98 -4.28
C SER A 523 14.52 -12.75 -3.28
N MET A 524 13.30 -13.11 -3.69
CA MET A 524 12.09 -13.22 -2.87
C MET A 524 11.57 -14.66 -2.77
N HIS A 525 12.32 -15.66 -3.24
CA HIS A 525 11.92 -17.06 -3.19
C HIS A 525 11.67 -17.55 -1.76
N LEU A 526 10.60 -18.34 -1.59
CA LEU A 526 10.18 -18.88 -0.30
C LEU A 526 11.01 -20.09 0.14
N ASN A 527 11.46 -20.90 -0.82
CA ASN A 527 12.17 -22.16 -0.58
C ASN A 527 13.41 -22.31 -1.47
N ALA A 528 14.35 -23.16 -1.03
CA ALA A 528 15.62 -23.36 -1.69
C ALA A 528 15.52 -24.13 -3.02
N ASP A 529 14.50 -24.98 -3.19
CA ASP A 529 14.35 -25.82 -4.38
C ASP A 529 13.97 -24.96 -5.59
N ASP A 530 12.98 -24.10 -5.45
CA ASP A 530 12.56 -23.16 -6.50
C ASP A 530 13.66 -22.15 -6.82
N SER A 531 14.30 -21.59 -5.78
CA SER A 531 15.46 -20.71 -5.95
C SER A 531 16.59 -21.42 -6.72
N SER A 532 16.90 -22.68 -6.39
CA SER A 532 17.93 -23.47 -7.08
C SER A 532 17.56 -23.79 -8.52
N ARG A 533 16.29 -24.07 -8.82
CA ARG A 533 15.82 -24.28 -10.20
C ARG A 533 16.02 -23.02 -11.04
N ALA A 534 15.63 -21.86 -10.50
CA ALA A 534 15.78 -20.58 -11.19
C ALA A 534 17.26 -20.20 -11.40
N THR A 535 18.10 -20.29 -10.37
CA THR A 535 19.53 -19.94 -10.49
C THR A 535 20.32 -20.90 -11.41
N LYS A 536 19.95 -22.18 -11.46
CA LYS A 536 20.51 -23.14 -12.43
C LYS A 536 20.14 -22.80 -13.86
N ALA A 537 18.90 -22.39 -14.12
CA ALA A 537 18.48 -21.96 -15.45
C ALA A 537 19.30 -20.75 -15.93
N VAL A 538 19.45 -19.75 -15.07
CA VAL A 538 20.30 -18.57 -15.33
C VAL A 538 21.74 -18.97 -15.61
N THR A 539 22.32 -19.83 -14.76
CA THR A 539 23.69 -20.33 -14.94
C THR A 539 23.86 -21.00 -16.31
N ALA A 540 22.93 -21.86 -16.70
CA ALA A 540 22.97 -22.56 -17.98
C ALA A 540 22.82 -21.61 -19.16
N ALA A 541 21.95 -20.59 -19.06
CA ALA A 541 21.75 -19.60 -20.12
C ALA A 541 23.06 -18.83 -20.42
N PHE A 542 23.71 -18.27 -19.39
CA PHE A 542 25.00 -17.61 -19.56
C PHE A 542 26.10 -18.55 -20.11
N GLN A 543 26.13 -19.80 -19.65
CA GLN A 543 27.11 -20.80 -20.11
C GLN A 543 26.90 -21.19 -21.58
N ASN A 544 25.65 -21.28 -22.04
CA ASN A 544 25.34 -21.55 -23.44
C ASN A 544 25.87 -20.45 -24.37
N ASP A 545 25.87 -19.20 -23.90
CA ASP A 545 26.43 -18.06 -24.63
C ASP A 545 27.95 -17.90 -24.45
N GLY A 546 28.60 -18.85 -23.76
CA GLY A 546 30.05 -18.90 -23.59
C GLY A 546 30.60 -18.11 -22.41
N PHE A 547 29.74 -17.60 -21.52
CA PHE A 547 30.19 -16.98 -20.28
C PHE A 547 30.47 -18.03 -19.19
N SER A 548 31.43 -17.73 -18.35
CA SER A 548 31.56 -18.34 -17.02
C SER A 548 30.83 -17.49 -15.99
N ILE A 549 30.28 -18.13 -14.95
CA ILE A 549 29.58 -17.44 -13.86
C ILE A 549 30.01 -18.05 -12.53
N THR A 550 30.31 -17.22 -11.54
CA THR A 550 30.55 -17.69 -10.16
C THR A 550 29.27 -18.24 -9.55
N ASP A 551 29.37 -19.20 -8.63
CA ASP A 551 28.20 -19.88 -8.05
C ASP A 551 27.16 -18.88 -7.50
N LEU A 552 25.94 -18.97 -8.04
CA LEU A 552 24.77 -18.19 -7.63
C LEU A 552 24.16 -18.70 -6.32
N GLY A 553 24.37 -19.99 -5.99
CA GLY A 553 23.70 -20.65 -4.88
C GLY A 553 22.16 -20.71 -5.03
N ALA A 554 21.47 -20.67 -3.89
CA ALA A 554 20.01 -20.63 -3.80
C ALA A 554 19.61 -19.52 -2.82
N PRO A 555 19.69 -18.23 -3.23
CA PRO A 555 19.38 -17.12 -2.35
C PRO A 555 17.91 -17.20 -1.90
N ILE A 556 17.72 -17.29 -0.58
CA ILE A 556 16.44 -17.34 0.14
C ILE A 556 16.56 -16.50 1.42
N GLY A 557 15.48 -16.43 2.20
CA GLY A 557 15.50 -15.79 3.52
C GLY A 557 15.04 -14.33 3.49
N ALA A 558 14.31 -13.93 2.47
CA ALA A 558 13.64 -12.63 2.44
C ALA A 558 12.73 -12.48 3.68
N GLY A 559 12.88 -11.37 4.39
CA GLY A 559 12.02 -11.00 5.51
C GLY A 559 10.79 -10.29 4.96
N LEU A 560 9.59 -10.75 5.30
CA LEU A 560 8.34 -10.20 4.81
C LEU A 560 7.73 -9.25 5.84
N TYR A 561 7.33 -8.06 5.40
CA TYR A 561 6.54 -7.14 6.24
C TYR A 561 5.10 -7.64 6.35
N VAL A 562 4.59 -8.14 5.22
CA VAL A 562 3.29 -8.82 5.07
C VAL A 562 3.46 -10.13 4.31
N SER A 563 2.64 -11.14 4.63
CA SER A 563 2.61 -12.39 3.86
C SER A 563 2.22 -12.13 2.39
N HIS A 564 2.62 -13.03 1.48
CA HIS A 564 2.35 -12.85 0.05
C HIS A 564 0.87 -12.83 -0.30
N ASP A 565 0.03 -13.47 0.50
CA ASP A 565 -1.42 -13.52 0.37
C ASP A 565 -2.15 -12.39 1.12
N ASN A 566 -1.41 -11.45 1.72
CA ASN A 566 -2.02 -10.36 2.47
C ASN A 566 -2.73 -9.36 1.53
N PRO A 567 -4.03 -9.08 1.73
CA PRO A 567 -4.81 -8.20 0.86
C PRO A 567 -4.30 -6.76 0.82
N LEU A 568 -3.53 -6.32 1.83
CA LEU A 568 -2.96 -4.96 1.86
C LEU A 568 -2.03 -4.70 0.65
N THR A 569 -1.29 -5.71 0.20
CA THR A 569 -0.44 -5.56 -1.00
C THR A 569 -1.30 -5.34 -2.24
N ALA A 570 -2.37 -6.11 -2.40
CA ALA A 570 -3.28 -6.00 -3.53
C ALA A 570 -4.02 -4.66 -3.52
N LEU A 571 -4.52 -4.22 -2.36
CA LEU A 571 -5.19 -2.93 -2.18
C LEU A 571 -4.29 -1.79 -2.63
N GLN A 572 -3.08 -1.70 -2.09
CA GLN A 572 -2.18 -0.58 -2.39
C GLN A 572 -1.68 -0.60 -3.82
N PHE A 573 -1.43 -1.80 -4.38
CA PHE A 573 -1.03 -1.91 -5.77
C PHE A 573 -2.15 -1.49 -6.72
N ALA A 574 -3.38 -1.97 -6.50
CA ALA A 574 -4.55 -1.58 -7.28
C ALA A 574 -4.84 -0.07 -7.14
N SER A 575 -4.70 0.49 -5.94
CA SER A 575 -4.86 1.92 -5.68
C SER A 575 -3.83 2.75 -6.45
N TYR A 576 -2.55 2.34 -6.44
CA TYR A 576 -1.50 2.97 -7.25
C TYR A 576 -1.84 2.93 -8.75
N GLN A 577 -2.27 1.77 -9.28
CA GLN A 577 -2.63 1.63 -10.69
C GLN A 577 -3.82 2.53 -11.05
N ALA A 578 -4.89 2.51 -10.25
CA ALA A 578 -6.05 3.35 -10.47
C ALA A 578 -5.72 4.85 -10.43
N THR A 579 -4.82 5.27 -9.52
CA THR A 579 -4.35 6.67 -9.46
C THR A 579 -3.64 7.07 -10.77
N VAL A 580 -2.74 6.22 -11.26
CA VAL A 580 -1.97 6.47 -12.48
C VAL A 580 -2.84 6.42 -13.73
N ASP A 581 -3.82 5.51 -13.78
CA ASP A 581 -4.72 5.32 -14.91
C ASP A 581 -5.82 6.38 -15.01
N GLN A 582 -6.18 7.02 -13.89
CA GLN A 582 -7.19 8.08 -13.82
C GLN A 582 -6.74 9.37 -14.52
N ASP A 583 -5.46 9.73 -14.41
CA ASP A 583 -4.86 10.84 -15.17
C ASP A 583 -3.49 10.47 -15.77
N PRO A 584 -3.48 9.74 -16.90
CA PRO A 584 -2.24 9.34 -17.57
C PRO A 584 -1.35 10.51 -17.98
N GLN A 585 -1.91 11.71 -18.14
CA GLN A 585 -1.13 12.88 -18.53
C GLN A 585 -0.41 13.48 -17.31
N ALA A 586 -1.09 13.62 -16.17
CA ALA A 586 -0.47 14.06 -14.92
C ALA A 586 0.55 13.04 -14.41
N PHE A 587 0.40 11.75 -14.77
CA PHE A 587 1.27 10.64 -14.38
C PHE A 587 2.04 10.05 -15.58
N ALA A 588 2.43 10.86 -16.57
CA ALA A 588 3.01 10.37 -17.83
C ALA A 588 4.22 9.43 -17.66
N ASP A 589 5.16 9.80 -16.76
CA ASP A 589 6.36 9.00 -16.49
C ASP A 589 6.03 7.60 -15.90
N PRO A 590 5.29 7.48 -14.78
CA PRO A 590 4.90 6.16 -14.26
C PRO A 590 3.91 5.42 -15.16
N TYR A 591 3.02 6.10 -15.89
CA TYR A 591 2.09 5.48 -16.83
C TYR A 591 2.82 4.78 -17.99
N ALA A 592 3.93 5.37 -18.46
CA ALA A 592 4.78 4.75 -19.48
C ALA A 592 5.47 3.45 -19.00
N LEU A 593 5.53 3.21 -17.69
CA LEU A 593 6.13 2.03 -17.08
C LEU A 593 5.09 1.00 -16.59
N ARG A 594 3.78 1.27 -16.72
CA ARG A 594 2.71 0.48 -16.09
C ARG A 594 2.78 -1.04 -16.36
N ASP A 595 3.24 -1.45 -17.53
CA ASP A 595 3.29 -2.86 -17.94
C ASP A 595 4.45 -3.63 -17.27
N ILE A 596 5.39 -2.91 -16.64
CA ILE A 596 6.59 -3.46 -15.99
C ILE A 596 6.72 -3.07 -14.51
N VAL A 597 5.64 -2.53 -13.93
CA VAL A 597 5.53 -2.16 -12.52
C VAL A 597 4.80 -3.25 -11.75
N TYR A 598 5.38 -3.69 -10.64
CA TYR A 598 4.85 -4.76 -9.78
C TYR A 598 5.19 -4.45 -8.32
N PRO A 599 4.53 -5.06 -7.32
CA PRO A 599 5.04 -5.11 -5.95
C PRO A 599 6.48 -5.64 -5.90
N GLN A 600 7.29 -5.16 -4.96
CA GLN A 600 8.72 -5.46 -4.91
C GLN A 600 9.20 -5.82 -3.51
N GLY A 601 10.34 -6.51 -3.45
CA GLY A 601 11.19 -6.50 -2.25
C GLY A 601 12.18 -5.33 -2.29
N THR A 602 12.69 -4.92 -1.13
CA THR A 602 13.78 -3.96 -0.99
C THR A 602 14.99 -4.58 -0.30
N THR A 603 16.05 -3.82 -0.07
CA THR A 603 17.21 -4.24 0.72
C THR A 603 17.48 -3.33 1.92
N GLY A 604 16.77 -2.21 2.03
CA GLY A 604 16.82 -1.30 3.18
C GLY A 604 15.98 -1.78 4.34
N GLY A 605 16.26 -1.27 5.55
CA GLY A 605 15.29 -1.36 6.65
C GLY A 605 14.16 -0.36 6.43
N THR A 606 13.03 -0.57 7.11
CA THR A 606 12.03 0.48 7.31
C THR A 606 11.18 0.15 8.55
N LEU A 607 10.40 1.12 9.02
CA LEU A 607 9.53 1.04 10.21
C LEU A 607 8.48 -0.08 10.13
N ALA A 608 8.09 -0.49 8.91
CA ALA A 608 7.13 -1.59 8.66
C ALA A 608 7.53 -2.92 9.34
N SER A 609 8.82 -3.13 9.54
CA SER A 609 9.37 -4.36 10.15
C SER A 609 8.86 -4.67 11.56
N SER A 610 8.31 -3.69 12.29
CA SER A 610 7.77 -3.84 13.65
C SER A 610 6.24 -3.92 13.72
N PHE A 611 5.56 -4.06 12.58
CA PHE A 611 4.11 -4.17 12.46
C PHE A 611 3.77 -5.42 11.64
N ARG A 612 4.14 -6.58 12.18
CA ARG A 612 3.99 -7.89 11.52
C ARG A 612 2.62 -8.05 10.88
N ASN A 613 2.61 -8.32 9.57
CA ASN A 613 1.44 -8.58 8.75
C ASN A 613 0.42 -7.43 8.66
N LYS A 614 0.78 -6.23 9.11
CA LYS A 614 -0.11 -5.05 9.18
C LYS A 614 0.45 -3.84 8.43
N MET A 615 1.72 -3.84 8.03
CA MET A 615 2.34 -2.68 7.40
C MET A 615 3.24 -3.05 6.23
N THR A 616 3.17 -2.26 5.16
CA THR A 616 4.04 -2.29 3.97
C THR A 616 4.85 -1.00 3.89
N ALA A 617 5.72 -0.84 2.88
CA ALA A 617 6.13 0.50 2.45
C ALA A 617 5.39 0.89 1.17
N PHE A 618 4.94 2.14 1.10
CA PHE A 618 4.11 2.67 0.01
C PHE A 618 4.50 4.12 -0.27
N GLY A 619 5.34 4.30 -1.28
CA GLY A 619 6.14 5.52 -1.47
C GLY A 619 7.49 5.39 -0.76
N ALA A 620 8.42 6.33 -0.94
CA ALA A 620 8.30 7.66 -1.53
C ALA A 620 8.61 7.72 -3.02
N VAL A 621 9.53 6.89 -3.51
CA VAL A 621 10.04 7.00 -4.88
C VAL A 621 9.07 6.36 -5.87
N ILE A 622 8.54 7.17 -6.79
CA ILE A 622 7.68 6.71 -7.91
C ILE A 622 8.54 5.96 -8.95
N PRO A 623 8.07 4.84 -9.54
CA PRO A 623 8.76 4.15 -10.62
C PRO A 623 9.27 5.10 -11.71
N GLY A 624 10.56 4.97 -12.05
CA GLY A 624 11.24 5.82 -13.04
C GLY A 624 11.93 7.07 -12.46
N ASN A 625 11.60 7.49 -11.23
CA ASN A 625 12.27 8.63 -10.60
C ASN A 625 13.64 8.25 -10.01
N GLU A 626 14.50 9.26 -9.88
CA GLU A 626 15.82 9.14 -9.26
C GLU A 626 15.70 8.93 -7.74
N ARG A 627 16.50 8.01 -7.18
CA ARG A 627 16.66 7.85 -5.73
C ARG A 627 17.93 8.55 -5.22
N TRP A 628 17.74 9.54 -4.37
CA TRP A 628 18.72 10.46 -3.79
C TRP A 628 19.06 10.23 -2.32
N TRP A 629 18.60 9.12 -1.73
CA TRP A 629 18.76 8.88 -0.29
C TRP A 629 20.23 8.88 0.15
N HIS A 630 20.47 9.58 1.27
CA HIS A 630 21.71 9.54 2.05
C HIS A 630 22.92 10.12 1.30
N THR A 631 22.70 10.99 0.31
CA THR A 631 23.77 11.66 -0.43
C THR A 631 23.66 13.17 -0.39
N ALA A 632 24.74 13.85 -0.76
CA ALA A 632 24.72 15.29 -0.99
C ALA A 632 23.80 15.65 -2.15
N ASN A 633 23.20 16.84 -2.07
CA ASN A 633 22.26 17.35 -3.06
C ASN A 633 20.99 16.49 -3.17
N GLU A 634 20.61 15.83 -2.07
CA GLU A 634 19.33 15.12 -1.97
C GLU A 634 18.17 16.02 -2.42
N ARG A 635 17.30 15.47 -3.27
CA ARG A 635 16.25 16.22 -3.95
C ARG A 635 15.10 15.35 -4.44
N MET A 636 13.99 16.00 -4.79
CA MET A 636 12.83 15.43 -5.46
C MET A 636 12.26 16.44 -6.46
N LYS A 637 11.68 16.00 -7.58
CA LYS A 637 10.91 16.91 -8.45
C LYS A 637 9.69 17.41 -7.69
N THR A 638 9.34 18.69 -7.84
CA THR A 638 8.13 19.26 -7.22
C THR A 638 6.86 18.54 -7.68
N ASP A 639 6.80 18.18 -8.96
CA ASP A 639 5.66 17.41 -9.51
C ASP A 639 5.59 16.00 -8.92
N SER A 640 6.73 15.33 -8.74
CA SER A 640 6.79 14.01 -8.10
C SER A 640 6.31 14.06 -6.65
N ALA A 641 6.55 15.15 -5.92
CA ALA A 641 6.04 15.34 -4.57
C ALA A 641 4.51 15.38 -4.56
N VAL A 642 3.90 16.14 -5.48
CA VAL A 642 2.43 16.22 -5.62
C VAL A 642 1.82 14.88 -6.05
N GLN A 643 2.42 14.23 -7.05
CA GLN A 643 2.01 12.89 -7.51
C GLN A 643 2.05 11.86 -6.38
N MET A 644 3.12 11.86 -5.58
CA MET A 644 3.26 10.98 -4.42
C MET A 644 2.16 11.27 -3.37
N THR A 645 1.89 12.54 -3.07
CA THR A 645 0.82 12.93 -2.13
C THR A 645 -0.55 12.41 -2.61
N ARG A 646 -0.86 12.48 -3.91
CA ARG A 646 -2.08 11.92 -4.50
C ARG A 646 -2.18 10.41 -4.28
N MET A 647 -1.13 9.67 -4.66
CA MET A 647 -1.07 8.22 -4.47
C MET A 647 -1.25 7.82 -2.99
N MET A 648 -0.60 8.54 -2.08
CA MET A 648 -0.72 8.32 -0.63
C MET A 648 -2.13 8.61 -0.10
N ALA A 649 -2.78 9.68 -0.57
CA ALA A 649 -4.15 10.03 -0.18
C ALA A 649 -5.14 8.93 -0.64
N ASP A 650 -5.02 8.50 -1.89
CA ASP A 650 -5.83 7.42 -2.45
C ASP A 650 -5.64 6.10 -1.70
N GLY A 651 -4.40 5.69 -1.46
CA GLY A 651 -4.09 4.47 -0.71
C GLY A 651 -4.58 4.51 0.74
N MET A 652 -4.51 5.68 1.40
CA MET A 652 -5.07 5.86 2.75
C MET A 652 -6.59 5.75 2.77
N LEU A 653 -7.26 6.37 1.80
CA LEU A 653 -8.73 6.34 1.72
C LEU A 653 -9.25 4.92 1.48
N GLU A 654 -8.60 4.16 0.61
CA GLU A 654 -8.91 2.74 0.40
C GLU A 654 -8.75 1.93 1.69
N MET A 655 -7.65 2.10 2.42
CA MET A 655 -7.46 1.42 3.70
C MET A 655 -8.52 1.86 4.75
N ALA A 656 -8.98 3.11 4.70
CA ALA A 656 -9.92 3.67 5.66
C ALA A 656 -11.37 3.22 5.46
N ARG A 657 -11.68 2.52 4.36
CA ARG A 657 -13.01 1.94 4.08
C ARG A 657 -13.02 0.44 4.29
N TYR A 658 -14.11 -0.10 4.81
CA TYR A 658 -14.22 -1.54 5.01
C TYR A 658 -14.13 -2.29 3.67
N SER A 659 -13.29 -3.32 3.62
CA SER A 659 -13.22 -4.22 2.46
C SER A 659 -14.26 -5.34 2.50
N GLY A 660 -15.10 -5.34 3.53
CA GLY A 660 -16.15 -6.30 3.81
C GLY A 660 -17.25 -5.60 4.61
N PRO A 661 -18.23 -6.34 5.14
CA PRO A 661 -19.40 -5.73 5.76
C PRO A 661 -19.16 -5.23 7.20
N ALA A 662 -17.99 -5.52 7.78
CA ALA A 662 -17.75 -5.26 9.20
C ALA A 662 -16.27 -4.94 9.53
N GLY A 663 -16.08 -4.38 10.72
CA GLY A 663 -14.80 -4.24 11.42
C GLY A 663 -14.99 -4.51 12.92
N ALA A 664 -13.90 -4.58 13.71
CA ALA A 664 -14.05 -4.79 15.15
C ALA A 664 -13.01 -4.07 16.02
N LYS A 665 -13.47 -3.67 17.22
CA LYS A 665 -12.62 -3.19 18.31
C LYS A 665 -12.35 -4.34 19.26
N PHE A 666 -11.11 -4.84 19.30
CA PHE A 666 -10.71 -5.79 20.34
C PHE A 666 -10.62 -5.11 21.70
N MET A 667 -11.04 -5.83 22.73
CA MET A 667 -11.18 -5.33 24.10
C MET A 667 -10.59 -6.33 25.09
N TRP A 668 -10.36 -5.86 26.31
CA TRP A 668 -10.12 -6.75 27.45
C TRP A 668 -11.39 -6.87 28.28
N ALA A 669 -11.68 -8.06 28.81
CA ALA A 669 -12.79 -8.29 29.72
C ALA A 669 -12.44 -9.33 30.78
N ASP A 670 -12.88 -9.08 32.02
CA ASP A 670 -12.76 -10.02 33.14
C ASP A 670 -13.88 -11.07 33.06
N LEU A 671 -13.64 -12.14 32.29
CA LEU A 671 -14.57 -13.24 32.09
C LEU A 671 -14.16 -14.46 32.94
N PRO A 672 -15.00 -14.92 33.89
CA PRO A 672 -14.63 -15.99 34.80
C PRO A 672 -14.13 -17.27 34.10
N GLY A 673 -12.92 -17.70 34.43
CA GLY A 673 -12.32 -18.93 33.90
C GLY A 673 -11.76 -18.83 32.48
N LEU A 674 -11.81 -17.65 31.85
CA LEU A 674 -11.29 -17.40 30.51
C LEU A 674 -10.06 -16.48 30.57
N ASN A 675 -9.15 -16.66 29.62
CA ASN A 675 -7.90 -15.90 29.54
C ASN A 675 -7.97 -14.88 28.39
N ALA A 676 -8.15 -13.60 28.72
CA ALA A 676 -8.19 -12.50 27.74
C ALA A 676 -6.81 -11.88 27.44
N ASN A 677 -5.70 -12.45 27.93
CA ASN A 677 -4.37 -11.85 27.79
C ASN A 677 -3.85 -11.82 26.34
N ARG A 678 -4.46 -12.61 25.45
CA ARG A 678 -4.17 -12.63 24.00
C ARG A 678 -5.14 -11.80 23.15
N ALA A 679 -6.08 -11.07 23.75
CA ALA A 679 -7.00 -10.18 23.02
C ALA A 679 -6.36 -8.85 22.56
N ASP A 680 -5.03 -8.74 22.63
CA ASP A 680 -4.28 -7.59 22.13
C ASP A 680 -4.06 -7.73 20.62
N LEU A 681 -4.40 -6.70 19.84
CA LEU A 681 -4.32 -6.73 18.38
C LEU A 681 -2.90 -7.01 17.84
N ASP A 682 -1.84 -6.74 18.61
CA ASP A 682 -0.45 -7.08 18.25
C ASP A 682 -0.14 -8.59 18.39
N LEU A 683 -1.05 -9.36 19.00
CA LEU A 683 -0.99 -10.82 19.16
C LEU A 683 -2.00 -11.55 18.26
N LEU A 684 -2.74 -10.83 17.43
CA LEU A 684 -3.77 -11.37 16.55
C LEU A 684 -3.47 -11.04 15.09
N ASP A 685 -3.61 -12.04 14.22
CA ASP A 685 -3.50 -11.85 12.77
C ASP A 685 -4.82 -11.30 12.20
N VAL A 686 -5.03 -10.02 12.47
CA VAL A 686 -6.16 -9.25 11.96
C VAL A 686 -5.60 -8.22 10.97
N THR A 687 -6.19 -8.13 9.78
CA THR A 687 -5.87 -7.19 8.71
C THR A 687 -7.17 -6.77 8.00
N ILE A 688 -7.11 -5.86 7.03
CA ILE A 688 -8.28 -5.34 6.31
C ILE A 688 -9.24 -6.44 5.80
N GLY A 689 -8.71 -7.57 5.33
CA GLY A 689 -9.51 -8.69 4.81
C GLY A 689 -9.92 -9.76 5.84
N THR A 690 -9.84 -9.48 7.14
CA THR A 690 -10.20 -10.45 8.18
C THR A 690 -11.71 -10.69 8.26
N TYR A 691 -12.53 -9.63 8.16
CA TYR A 691 -13.98 -9.70 8.22
C TYR A 691 -14.54 -9.83 6.81
N LYS A 692 -14.92 -11.05 6.43
CA LYS A 692 -15.37 -11.40 5.08
C LYS A 692 -16.88 -11.33 5.00
N ASP A 693 -17.40 -11.05 3.81
CA ASP A 693 -18.84 -11.15 3.57
C ASP A 693 -19.28 -12.62 3.69
N ALA A 694 -20.37 -12.83 4.42
CA ALA A 694 -21.01 -14.12 4.62
C ALA A 694 -22.51 -14.08 4.31
N ALA A 695 -22.97 -13.10 3.52
CA ALA A 695 -24.38 -12.95 3.17
C ALA A 695 -24.95 -14.18 2.46
N ASP A 696 -24.15 -14.84 1.62
CA ASP A 696 -24.56 -16.05 0.89
C ASP A 696 -24.82 -17.26 1.79
N GLU A 697 -24.25 -17.30 3.00
CA GLU A 697 -24.49 -18.36 3.98
C GLU A 697 -25.86 -18.20 4.66
N VAL A 698 -26.43 -16.98 4.68
CA VAL A 698 -27.70 -16.67 5.33
C VAL A 698 -28.83 -16.72 4.31
N THR A 699 -29.47 -17.88 4.16
CA THR A 699 -30.50 -18.08 3.14
C THR A 699 -31.90 -17.62 3.58
N LYS A 700 -32.86 -17.68 2.66
CA LYS A 700 -34.25 -17.29 2.92
C LYS A 700 -34.91 -18.14 4.02
N SER A 701 -34.51 -19.40 4.21
CA SER A 701 -35.06 -20.22 5.32
C SER A 701 -34.64 -19.69 6.69
N GLU A 702 -33.41 -19.18 6.80
CA GLU A 702 -32.87 -18.64 8.05
C GLU A 702 -33.42 -17.22 8.32
N LEU A 703 -33.61 -16.40 7.28
CA LEU A 703 -34.13 -15.03 7.40
C LEU A 703 -35.63 -14.97 7.69
N GLY A 704 -36.42 -15.90 7.15
CA GLY A 704 -37.89 -15.81 7.16
C GLY A 704 -38.38 -14.57 6.40
N ASP A 705 -39.15 -13.72 7.08
CA ASP A 705 -39.68 -12.45 6.54
C ASP A 705 -38.82 -11.22 6.89
N ARG A 706 -37.61 -11.45 7.45
CA ARG A 706 -36.68 -10.38 7.83
C ARG A 706 -35.75 -9.99 6.69
N MET A 707 -35.29 -8.75 6.72
CA MET A 707 -34.24 -8.24 5.86
C MET A 707 -32.86 -8.50 6.49
N LEU A 708 -31.92 -9.01 5.70
CA LEU A 708 -30.51 -9.06 6.06
C LEU A 708 -29.88 -7.67 5.87
N LEU A 709 -29.24 -7.14 6.89
CA LEU A 709 -28.51 -5.86 6.82
C LEU A 709 -27.01 -6.05 6.59
N GLY A 710 -26.46 -7.18 7.02
CA GLY A 710 -25.07 -7.55 6.82
C GLY A 710 -24.74 -8.86 7.54
N ALA A 711 -23.80 -9.62 6.98
CA ALA A 711 -23.33 -10.88 7.55
C ALA A 711 -21.82 -10.99 7.38
N THR A 712 -21.12 -11.45 8.40
CA THR A 712 -19.66 -11.62 8.33
C THR A 712 -19.22 -12.95 8.92
N SER A 713 -18.14 -13.48 8.34
CA SER A 713 -17.35 -14.56 8.90
C SER A 713 -15.89 -14.13 9.05
N PHE A 714 -15.20 -14.72 10.02
CA PHE A 714 -13.79 -14.41 10.27
C PHE A 714 -13.07 -15.60 10.92
N THR A 715 -11.77 -15.68 10.66
CA THR A 715 -10.83 -16.57 11.36
C THR A 715 -9.62 -15.73 11.73
N ILE A 716 -9.28 -15.72 13.02
CA ILE A 716 -8.22 -14.88 13.57
C ILE A 716 -7.18 -15.76 14.27
N PRO A 717 -6.08 -16.10 13.60
CA PRO A 717 -4.96 -16.79 14.22
C PRO A 717 -4.28 -15.98 15.33
N MET A 718 -3.80 -16.69 16.37
CA MET A 718 -2.98 -16.10 17.43
C MET A 718 -1.50 -16.19 17.07
N TRP A 719 -0.82 -15.05 17.09
CA TRP A 719 0.65 -15.01 16.97
C TRP A 719 1.31 -15.68 18.18
N ASN A 720 2.44 -16.35 17.96
CA ASN A 720 3.23 -16.93 19.04
C ASN A 720 3.79 -15.86 20.00
N VAL A 721 4.21 -14.73 19.44
CA VAL A 721 4.76 -13.56 20.11
C VAL A 721 4.34 -12.30 19.37
N ARG A 722 4.48 -11.15 20.04
CA ARG A 722 4.23 -9.83 19.47
C ARG A 722 5.10 -9.54 18.25
N GLY A 723 4.54 -8.84 17.27
CA GLY A 723 5.15 -8.61 15.96
C GLY A 723 6.24 -7.54 15.94
N ASN A 724 7.41 -7.80 16.53
CA ASN A 724 8.52 -6.82 16.62
C ASN A 724 9.65 -7.04 15.58
N SER A 725 9.44 -7.94 14.63
CA SER A 725 10.37 -8.25 13.55
C SER A 725 9.63 -8.87 12.36
N THR A 726 10.30 -8.91 11.20
CA THR A 726 9.79 -9.49 9.95
C THR A 726 10.03 -11.00 9.89
N PRO A 727 8.99 -11.84 9.86
CA PRO A 727 9.15 -13.26 9.60
C PRO A 727 9.60 -13.50 8.15
N THR A 728 10.25 -14.62 7.87
CA THR A 728 10.49 -15.04 6.49
C THR A 728 9.24 -15.69 5.91
N ALA A 729 9.15 -15.75 4.58
CA ALA A 729 8.14 -16.55 3.89
C ALA A 729 8.02 -18.00 4.41
N ALA A 730 9.16 -18.65 4.65
CA ALA A 730 9.20 -20.01 5.19
C ALA A 730 8.61 -20.09 6.60
N ALA A 731 8.80 -19.07 7.44
CA ALA A 731 8.21 -19.01 8.78
C ALA A 731 6.67 -18.88 8.72
N PHE A 732 6.13 -18.09 7.79
CA PHE A 732 4.68 -18.05 7.55
C PHE A 732 4.15 -19.43 7.14
N ALA A 733 4.82 -20.11 6.21
CA ALA A 733 4.41 -21.43 5.73
C ALA A 733 4.43 -22.53 6.81
N LEU A 734 5.28 -22.41 7.84
CA LEU A 734 5.31 -23.34 8.97
C LEU A 734 4.11 -23.22 9.91
N GLY A 735 3.41 -22.07 9.91
CA GLY A 735 2.24 -21.85 10.75
C GLY A 735 2.51 -22.07 12.24
N HIS A 736 1.86 -23.09 12.84
CA HIS A 736 2.03 -23.49 14.25
C HIS A 736 3.23 -24.44 14.50
N GLN A 737 3.90 -24.93 13.45
CA GLN A 737 5.05 -25.83 13.60
C GLN A 737 6.25 -25.09 14.21
N PRO A 738 7.24 -25.80 14.80
CA PRO A 738 8.42 -25.17 15.37
C PRO A 738 9.14 -24.24 14.39
N GLY A 739 9.36 -22.99 14.81
CA GLY A 739 9.94 -21.93 13.96
C GLY A 739 8.91 -21.15 13.12
N GLY A 740 7.64 -21.54 13.18
CA GLY A 740 6.53 -20.82 12.57
C GLY A 740 6.09 -19.57 13.35
N VAL A 741 5.13 -18.84 12.78
CA VAL A 741 4.67 -17.53 13.27
C VAL A 741 3.51 -17.60 14.26
N TYR A 742 2.73 -18.69 14.26
CA TYR A 742 1.55 -18.84 15.11
C TYR A 742 1.84 -19.61 16.39
N LEU A 743 1.01 -19.40 17.41
CA LEU A 743 1.12 -20.02 18.74
C LEU A 743 1.18 -21.55 18.64
N PRO A 744 2.25 -22.23 19.09
CA PRO A 744 2.35 -23.68 18.98
C PRO A 744 1.20 -24.39 19.69
N LEU A 745 0.61 -25.39 19.03
CA LEU A 745 -0.54 -26.14 19.56
C LEU A 745 -0.16 -27.09 20.71
N ASP A 746 1.14 -27.33 20.91
CA ASP A 746 1.71 -28.11 22.02
C ASP A 746 2.24 -27.22 23.16
N ASP A 747 2.03 -25.89 23.10
CA ASP A 747 2.43 -24.97 24.16
C ASP A 747 1.68 -25.31 25.48
N PRO A 748 2.38 -25.53 26.60
CA PRO A 748 1.74 -25.93 27.85
C PRO A 748 0.78 -24.89 28.45
N GLU A 749 1.07 -23.59 28.27
CA GLU A 749 0.20 -22.51 28.75
C GLU A 749 -1.10 -22.47 27.93
N TYR A 750 -0.97 -22.62 26.62
CA TYR A 750 -2.09 -22.75 25.69
C TYR A 750 -2.98 -23.96 26.00
N LEU A 751 -2.39 -25.15 26.16
CA LEU A 751 -3.13 -26.36 26.49
C LEU A 751 -3.87 -26.23 27.85
N GLY A 752 -3.27 -25.55 28.82
CA GLY A 752 -3.83 -25.33 30.15
C GLY A 752 -4.83 -24.16 30.28
N SER A 753 -4.96 -23.31 29.25
CA SER A 753 -5.84 -22.13 29.26
C SER A 753 -7.01 -22.29 28.29
N THR A 754 -8.09 -21.52 28.49
CA THR A 754 -9.09 -21.26 27.42
C THR A 754 -8.98 -19.80 27.08
N TYR A 755 -8.52 -19.49 25.86
CA TYR A 755 -8.37 -18.10 25.45
C TYR A 755 -9.72 -17.53 25.02
N VAL A 756 -9.87 -16.22 25.17
CA VAL A 756 -11.05 -15.48 24.72
C VAL A 756 -10.63 -14.18 24.05
N ALA A 757 -11.32 -13.81 22.96
CA ALA A 757 -11.22 -12.53 22.29
C ALA A 757 -12.51 -11.73 22.48
N PRO A 758 -12.62 -10.92 23.55
CA PRO A 758 -13.67 -9.92 23.67
C PRO A 758 -13.51 -8.86 22.58
N MET A 759 -14.59 -8.54 21.87
CA MET A 759 -14.60 -7.55 20.80
C MET A 759 -15.96 -6.87 20.66
N ARG A 760 -15.95 -5.63 20.15
CA ARG A 760 -17.14 -4.96 19.61
C ARG A 760 -17.08 -5.10 18.10
N LEU A 761 -17.86 -6.02 17.54
CA LEU A 761 -18.02 -6.21 16.10
C LEU A 761 -19.02 -5.18 15.59
N GLU A 762 -18.70 -4.48 14.52
CA GLU A 762 -19.51 -3.39 13.95
C GLU A 762 -19.76 -3.61 12.46
N PHE A 763 -21.03 -3.63 12.08
CA PHE A 763 -21.49 -3.72 10.69
C PHE A 763 -21.74 -2.34 10.14
N LYS A 764 -21.33 -2.10 8.89
CA LYS A 764 -21.75 -0.94 8.12
C LYS A 764 -23.03 -1.30 7.35
N VAL A 765 -24.06 -0.46 7.49
CA VAL A 765 -25.31 -0.57 6.74
C VAL A 765 -25.49 0.70 5.91
N ASP A 766 -25.32 0.58 4.60
CA ASP A 766 -25.50 1.68 3.66
C ASP A 766 -26.99 1.94 3.40
N ARG A 767 -27.33 3.22 3.19
CA ARG A 767 -28.66 3.64 2.78
C ARG A 767 -28.99 3.04 1.41
N PRO A 768 -30.09 2.28 1.29
CA PRO A 768 -30.58 1.85 -0.01
C PRO A 768 -30.97 3.04 -0.87
N GLU A 769 -30.58 3.04 -2.16
CA GLU A 769 -30.77 4.18 -3.09
C GLU A 769 -32.23 4.66 -3.20
N HIS A 770 -33.20 3.77 -2.98
CA HIS A 770 -34.63 4.12 -3.09
C HIS A 770 -35.20 4.79 -1.84
N LEU A 771 -34.50 4.76 -0.70
CA LEU A 771 -34.98 5.41 0.53
C LEU A 771 -34.70 6.92 0.50
N SER A 772 -35.75 7.71 0.70
CA SER A 772 -35.62 9.14 0.92
C SER A 772 -34.90 9.46 2.24
N ASP A 773 -34.39 10.69 2.39
CA ASP A 773 -33.76 11.14 3.64
C ASP A 773 -34.66 10.94 4.88
N ALA A 774 -35.97 11.11 4.72
CA ALA A 774 -36.93 10.94 5.81
C ALA A 774 -37.15 9.46 6.19
N GLU A 775 -37.23 8.58 5.19
CA GLU A 775 -37.32 7.14 5.41
C GLU A 775 -36.03 6.60 6.03
N TRP A 776 -34.88 7.05 5.51
CA TRP A 776 -33.58 6.69 6.09
C TRP A 776 -33.44 7.16 7.53
N LYS A 777 -33.84 8.39 7.84
CA LYS A 777 -33.83 8.87 9.24
C LYS A 777 -34.73 8.03 10.14
N THR A 778 -35.90 7.63 9.63
CA THR A 778 -36.81 6.73 10.36
C THR A 778 -36.16 5.37 10.61
N PHE A 779 -35.43 4.83 9.63
CA PHE A 779 -34.66 3.60 9.75
C PHE A 779 -33.55 3.71 10.80
N GLN A 780 -32.76 4.78 10.77
CA GLN A 780 -31.70 5.05 11.76
C GLN A 780 -32.23 5.15 13.19
N ASP A 781 -33.46 5.68 13.36
CA ASP A 781 -34.13 5.80 14.66
C ASP A 781 -34.79 4.49 15.14
N GLY A 782 -34.68 3.40 14.39
CA GLY A 782 -35.32 2.12 14.70
C GLY A 782 -36.84 2.12 14.45
N GLY A 783 -37.35 3.07 13.66
CA GLY A 783 -38.78 3.24 13.40
C GLY A 783 -39.44 2.09 12.62
N TYR A 784 -38.64 1.18 12.06
CA TYR A 784 -39.10 0.00 11.31
C TYR A 784 -38.89 -1.34 12.05
N GLY A 785 -38.61 -1.30 13.35
CA GLY A 785 -38.43 -2.48 14.18
C GLY A 785 -37.02 -2.62 14.75
N ASP A 786 -36.86 -3.57 15.66
CA ASP A 786 -35.59 -3.78 16.38
C ASP A 786 -34.56 -4.48 15.49
N PHE A 787 -33.33 -3.96 15.51
CA PHE A 787 -32.18 -4.65 14.96
C PHE A 787 -31.87 -5.90 15.79
N THR A 788 -31.79 -7.04 15.12
CA THR A 788 -31.55 -8.34 15.76
C THR A 788 -30.26 -8.93 15.23
N PHE A 789 -29.31 -9.17 16.13
CA PHE A 789 -28.08 -9.90 15.84
C PHE A 789 -28.26 -11.39 16.07
N ASN A 790 -27.69 -12.18 15.17
CA ASN A 790 -27.78 -13.63 15.18
C ASN A 790 -26.41 -14.23 14.87
N ILE A 791 -26.23 -15.48 15.27
CA ILE A 791 -25.17 -16.34 14.74
C ILE A 791 -25.79 -17.53 14.01
N LEU A 792 -25.17 -17.96 12.93
CA LEU A 792 -25.54 -19.16 12.17
C LEU A 792 -24.55 -20.29 12.49
N VAL A 793 -25.05 -21.43 12.95
CA VAL A 793 -24.25 -22.61 13.29
C VAL A 793 -24.84 -23.83 12.56
N GLY A 794 -24.23 -24.22 11.46
CA GLY A 794 -24.85 -25.10 10.47
C GLY A 794 -26.14 -24.49 9.97
N ASP A 795 -27.25 -25.23 10.11
CA ASP A 795 -28.60 -24.76 9.74
C ASP A 795 -29.34 -24.08 10.93
N GLU A 796 -28.68 -23.92 12.09
CA GLU A 796 -29.31 -23.37 13.31
C GLU A 796 -29.04 -21.86 13.44
N VAL A 797 -30.13 -21.09 13.49
CA VAL A 797 -30.10 -19.66 13.83
C VAL A 797 -30.18 -19.48 15.34
N VAL A 798 -29.18 -18.84 15.92
CA VAL A 798 -29.14 -18.52 17.35
C VAL A 798 -29.20 -17.00 17.55
N PRO A 799 -30.34 -16.46 18.01
CA PRO A 799 -30.48 -15.04 18.31
C PRO A 799 -29.64 -14.63 19.52
N LEU A 800 -28.96 -13.48 19.42
CA LEU A 800 -28.19 -12.90 20.51
C LEU A 800 -29.12 -12.12 21.45
N ALA A 801 -29.83 -12.83 22.33
CA ALA A 801 -30.83 -12.23 23.21
C ALA A 801 -30.25 -11.69 24.53
N VAL A 802 -30.58 -10.43 24.87
CA VAL A 802 -30.20 -9.81 26.13
C VAL A 802 -30.97 -10.47 27.29
N PRO A 803 -30.32 -10.83 28.41
CA PRO A 803 -31.00 -11.40 29.57
C PRO A 803 -32.07 -10.47 30.15
N GLU A 804 -33.16 -11.07 30.65
CA GLU A 804 -34.22 -10.33 31.33
C GLU A 804 -33.65 -9.47 32.48
N GLY A 805 -33.99 -8.17 32.47
CA GLY A 805 -33.56 -7.20 33.48
C GLY A 805 -32.18 -6.57 33.24
N GLN A 806 -31.48 -6.90 32.15
CA GLN A 806 -30.27 -6.21 31.72
C GLN A 806 -30.55 -5.17 30.62
N ASP A 807 -29.70 -4.15 30.55
CA ASP A 807 -29.82 -3.07 29.56
C ASP A 807 -29.20 -3.50 28.22
N ALA A 808 -29.99 -3.40 27.14
CA ALA A 808 -29.54 -3.72 25.80
C ALA A 808 -28.36 -2.86 25.34
N SER A 809 -28.25 -1.61 25.83
CA SER A 809 -27.12 -0.72 25.50
C SER A 809 -25.78 -1.20 26.08
N SER A 810 -25.80 -2.18 27.00
CA SER A 810 -24.58 -2.83 27.48
C SER A 810 -24.02 -3.85 26.48
N TYR A 811 -24.85 -4.33 25.54
CA TYR A 811 -24.54 -5.40 24.59
C TYR A 811 -24.44 -4.90 23.15
N PHE A 812 -25.28 -3.92 22.80
CA PHE A 812 -25.40 -3.36 21.46
C PHE A 812 -25.16 -1.86 21.47
N SER A 813 -24.66 -1.34 20.36
CA SER A 813 -24.54 0.09 20.10
C SER A 813 -24.86 0.40 18.64
N SER A 814 -25.27 1.63 18.37
CA SER A 814 -25.35 2.15 17.01
C SER A 814 -24.74 3.55 16.93
N ARG A 815 -24.18 3.89 15.77
CA ARG A 815 -23.68 5.23 15.49
C ARG A 815 -23.90 5.60 14.02
N THR A 816 -23.92 6.89 13.75
CA THR A 816 -23.86 7.47 12.41
C THR A 816 -22.65 8.39 12.35
N SER A 817 -21.92 8.37 11.24
CA SER A 817 -20.76 9.25 11.10
C SER A 817 -21.21 10.61 10.56
N ALA A 818 -20.63 11.69 11.07
CA ALA A 818 -20.87 13.02 10.51
C ALA A 818 -20.35 13.15 9.06
N THR A 819 -19.35 12.35 8.68
CA THR A 819 -18.78 12.31 7.32
C THR A 819 -19.45 11.26 6.43
N ASP A 820 -20.34 10.45 6.98
CA ASP A 820 -21.11 9.45 6.23
C ASP A 820 -22.54 9.36 6.79
N PRO A 821 -23.42 10.35 6.52
CA PRO A 821 -24.80 10.34 7.01
C PRO A 821 -25.65 9.25 6.35
N ASP A 822 -25.18 8.69 5.24
CA ASP A 822 -25.83 7.63 4.49
C ASP A 822 -25.42 6.22 4.97
N ALA A 823 -24.59 6.13 6.01
CA ALA A 823 -24.27 4.87 6.68
C ALA A 823 -24.78 4.84 8.14
N LEU A 824 -25.31 3.69 8.52
CA LEU A 824 -25.61 3.33 9.91
C LEU A 824 -24.66 2.22 10.35
N TYR A 825 -23.94 2.44 11.44
CA TYR A 825 -23.06 1.44 12.02
C TYR A 825 -23.75 0.76 13.19
N LEU A 826 -23.88 -0.56 13.14
CA LEU A 826 -24.56 -1.37 14.15
C LEU A 826 -23.55 -2.32 14.79
N SER A 827 -23.40 -2.25 16.11
CA SER A 827 -22.40 -3.04 16.82
C SER A 827 -22.98 -4.00 17.86
N VAL A 828 -22.29 -5.12 18.04
CA VAL A 828 -22.54 -6.14 19.07
C VAL A 828 -21.24 -6.51 19.79
N ASN A 829 -21.32 -6.68 21.10
CA ASN A 829 -20.21 -7.17 21.92
C ASN A 829 -20.18 -8.70 21.96
N LEU A 830 -19.13 -9.29 21.40
CA LEU A 830 -18.89 -10.74 21.35
C LEU A 830 -17.67 -11.10 22.20
N ALA A 831 -17.62 -12.35 22.69
CA ALA A 831 -16.39 -12.91 23.26
C ALA A 831 -16.21 -14.34 22.77
N VAL A 832 -15.42 -14.49 21.70
CA VAL A 832 -15.16 -15.77 21.04
C VAL A 832 -14.06 -16.51 21.79
N THR A 833 -14.26 -17.77 22.13
CA THR A 833 -13.27 -18.62 22.83
C THR A 833 -12.71 -19.70 21.91
N ASP A 834 -11.48 -20.16 22.15
CA ASP A 834 -10.86 -21.29 21.44
C ASP A 834 -11.34 -22.68 21.96
N ALA A 835 -12.61 -22.74 22.35
CA ALA A 835 -13.22 -23.91 22.97
C ALA A 835 -14.31 -24.51 22.08
N ALA A 836 -14.80 -25.69 22.48
CA ALA A 836 -15.99 -26.27 21.86
C ALA A 836 -17.19 -25.30 21.92
N TYR A 837 -17.98 -25.29 20.86
CA TYR A 837 -19.22 -24.54 20.83
C TYR A 837 -20.28 -25.26 21.70
N ASP A 838 -20.59 -24.67 22.85
CA ASP A 838 -21.59 -25.17 23.81
C ASP A 838 -22.81 -24.22 23.91
N GLY A 839 -23.09 -23.49 22.83
CA GLY A 839 -24.12 -22.43 22.78
C GLY A 839 -23.62 -21.05 23.25
N VAL A 840 -24.46 -20.05 23.07
CA VAL A 840 -24.18 -18.65 23.44
C VAL A 840 -24.58 -18.37 24.88
N LYS A 841 -23.68 -17.73 25.63
CA LYS A 841 -23.92 -17.31 27.02
C LYS A 841 -23.72 -15.80 27.17
N PRO A 842 -24.76 -15.02 27.51
CA PRO A 842 -24.61 -13.61 27.82
C PRO A 842 -23.96 -13.41 29.19
N VAL A 843 -22.92 -12.59 29.27
CA VAL A 843 -22.15 -12.30 30.50
C VAL A 843 -21.93 -10.81 30.65
N LEU A 844 -22.20 -10.26 31.83
CA LEU A 844 -21.85 -8.88 32.17
C LEU A 844 -20.50 -8.83 32.88
N ALA A 845 -19.50 -8.20 32.27
CA ALA A 845 -18.11 -8.22 32.73
C ALA A 845 -17.54 -6.80 32.88
N ASP A 846 -16.51 -6.69 33.72
CA ASP A 846 -15.66 -5.49 33.75
C ASP A 846 -14.77 -5.53 32.50
N SER A 847 -14.78 -4.46 31.71
CA SER A 847 -14.11 -4.41 30.43
C SER A 847 -13.40 -3.09 30.20
N LYS A 848 -12.35 -3.14 29.38
CA LYS A 848 -11.58 -1.98 28.90
C LYS A 848 -11.48 -2.03 27.39
N THR A 849 -11.65 -0.88 26.74
CA THR A 849 -11.52 -0.72 25.28
C THR A 849 -10.07 -0.75 24.80
N ASP A 850 -9.11 -0.55 25.71
CA ASP A 850 -7.70 -0.75 25.47
C ASP A 850 -6.97 -1.16 26.76
N LEU A 851 -5.73 -1.63 26.59
CA LEU A 851 -4.86 -2.05 27.68
C LEU A 851 -4.00 -0.89 28.21
N TYR A 852 -4.46 0.36 28.06
CA TYR A 852 -3.72 1.51 28.56
C TYR A 852 -3.53 1.44 30.08
N THR A 853 -2.29 1.69 30.50
CA THR A 853 -1.90 1.73 31.91
C THR A 853 -0.79 2.75 32.08
N VAL A 854 -0.86 3.60 33.11
CA VAL A 854 0.19 4.57 33.44
C VAL A 854 1.09 4.02 34.53
N ASN A 855 2.39 4.26 34.43
CA ASN A 855 3.35 3.88 35.46
C ASN A 855 2.99 4.56 36.80
N PRO A 856 2.80 3.79 37.89
CA PRO A 856 2.51 4.36 39.21
C PRO A 856 3.54 5.37 39.71
N GLU A 857 4.81 5.26 39.31
CA GLU A 857 5.87 6.23 39.66
C GLU A 857 5.64 7.58 38.97
N PHE A 858 5.16 7.57 37.72
CA PHE A 858 4.87 8.79 36.97
C PHE A 858 3.71 9.57 37.61
N LEU A 859 2.66 8.86 38.01
CA LEU A 859 1.46 9.44 38.64
C LEU A 859 1.74 10.08 40.01
N LYS A 860 2.90 9.84 40.63
CA LYS A 860 3.30 10.51 41.89
C LYS A 860 3.51 12.01 41.72
N SER A 861 3.96 12.44 40.54
CA SER A 861 4.38 13.83 40.29
C SER A 861 3.73 14.46 39.05
N ASN A 862 2.96 13.71 38.28
CA ASN A 862 2.32 14.15 37.05
C ASN A 862 0.86 13.69 37.02
N ALA A 863 -0.02 14.46 36.37
CA ALA A 863 -1.38 14.02 36.10
C ALA A 863 -1.37 12.85 35.12
N ASP A 864 -2.32 11.91 35.26
CA ASP A 864 -2.60 10.93 34.20
C ASP A 864 -2.86 11.72 32.90
N PRO A 865 -2.06 11.50 31.84
CA PRO A 865 -2.22 12.29 30.65
C PRO A 865 -3.49 11.87 29.87
N PHE A 866 -4.08 10.70 30.16
CA PHE A 866 -5.30 10.19 29.53
C PHE A 866 -6.17 9.45 30.54
N PRO A 867 -6.77 10.16 31.52
CA PRO A 867 -7.56 9.54 32.57
C PRO A 867 -8.81 8.84 32.04
N ALA A 868 -9.21 9.07 30.78
CA ALA A 868 -10.34 8.40 30.14
C ALA A 868 -9.95 7.06 29.46
N ARG A 869 -8.67 6.83 29.12
CA ARG A 869 -8.24 5.57 28.48
C ARG A 869 -8.04 4.47 29.53
N GLY A 870 -8.25 3.21 29.14
CA GLY A 870 -8.15 2.07 30.04
C GLY A 870 -9.16 2.05 31.20
N GLN A 871 -10.19 2.90 31.14
CA GLN A 871 -11.28 2.93 32.12
C GLN A 871 -12.03 1.59 32.11
N VAL A 872 -12.39 1.14 33.31
CA VAL A 872 -13.15 -0.09 33.48
C VAL A 872 -14.63 0.26 33.44
N GLU A 873 -15.33 -0.33 32.48
CA GLU A 873 -16.77 -0.19 32.32
C GLU A 873 -17.45 -1.54 32.37
N LYS A 874 -18.70 -1.57 32.84
CA LYS A 874 -19.53 -2.76 32.77
C LYS A 874 -20.07 -2.92 31.34
N ARG A 875 -19.72 -4.02 30.69
CA ARG A 875 -20.17 -4.35 29.32
C ARG A 875 -20.72 -5.77 29.27
N GLY A 876 -21.80 -5.93 28.52
CA GLY A 876 -22.42 -7.22 28.24
C GLY A 876 -21.75 -7.85 27.02
N PHE A 877 -21.44 -9.15 27.09
CA PHE A 877 -20.83 -9.93 26.02
C PHE A 877 -21.63 -11.19 25.73
N PHE A 878 -21.75 -11.54 24.45
CA PHE A 878 -22.20 -12.87 24.04
C PHE A 878 -21.00 -13.80 23.88
N VAL A 879 -20.84 -14.72 24.83
CA VAL A 879 -19.69 -15.64 24.92
C VAL A 879 -20.03 -16.97 24.26
N PHE A 880 -19.19 -17.43 23.34
CA PHE A 880 -19.32 -18.75 22.69
C PHE A 880 -17.95 -19.25 22.21
N GLY A 881 -17.82 -20.57 22.08
CA GLY A 881 -16.61 -21.20 21.52
C GLY A 881 -16.64 -21.30 20.01
N ASP A 882 -15.49 -21.22 19.36
CA ASP A 882 -15.33 -21.38 17.91
C ASP A 882 -15.39 -22.84 17.43
N GLY A 883 -15.49 -23.78 18.37
CA GLY A 883 -15.64 -25.21 18.11
C GLY A 883 -14.33 -26.00 18.17
N ARG A 884 -13.16 -25.35 18.18
CA ARG A 884 -11.88 -26.06 18.05
C ARG A 884 -10.76 -25.41 18.87
N LYS A 885 -9.96 -26.24 19.52
CA LYS A 885 -8.74 -25.79 20.18
C LYS A 885 -7.56 -25.78 19.20
N ASN A 886 -7.52 -24.78 18.32
CA ASN A 886 -6.49 -24.63 17.28
C ASN A 886 -5.72 -23.28 17.33
N ALA A 887 -5.76 -22.56 18.45
CA ALA A 887 -5.10 -21.26 18.64
C ALA A 887 -5.53 -20.20 17.61
N GLU A 888 -6.81 -20.25 17.25
CA GLU A 888 -7.50 -19.26 16.42
C GLU A 888 -8.75 -18.80 17.18
N PHE A 889 -9.35 -17.71 16.73
CA PHE A 889 -10.72 -17.34 17.05
C PHE A 889 -11.50 -17.27 15.75
N SER A 890 -12.42 -18.22 15.55
CA SER A 890 -13.29 -18.21 14.38
C SER A 890 -14.72 -17.86 14.74
N SER A 891 -15.39 -17.11 13.87
CA SER A 891 -16.85 -17.10 13.90
C SER A 891 -17.37 -18.51 13.58
N PRO A 892 -18.65 -18.78 13.90
CA PRO A 892 -19.42 -19.81 13.22
C PRO A 892 -19.53 -19.50 11.70
N ASP A 893 -20.52 -20.08 11.03
CA ASP A 893 -20.72 -19.87 9.58
C ASP A 893 -21.01 -18.40 9.25
N ALA A 894 -21.79 -17.71 10.09
CA ALA A 894 -21.96 -16.26 10.00
C ALA A 894 -22.33 -15.63 11.35
N VAL A 895 -21.86 -14.41 11.59
CA VAL A 895 -22.49 -13.45 12.52
C VAL A 895 -23.21 -12.42 11.65
N TYR A 896 -24.49 -12.16 11.91
CA TYR A 896 -25.26 -11.29 11.02
C TYR A 896 -26.33 -10.48 11.76
N VAL A 897 -26.75 -9.39 11.12
CA VAL A 897 -27.74 -8.45 11.66
C VAL A 897 -28.94 -8.35 10.71
N THR A 898 -30.13 -8.32 11.30
CA THR A 898 -31.40 -8.30 10.57
C THR A 898 -32.38 -7.28 11.15
N VAL A 899 -33.33 -6.86 10.34
CA VAL A 899 -34.47 -6.02 10.73
C VAL A 899 -35.76 -6.56 10.11
N ASP A 900 -36.92 -6.16 10.63
CA ASP A 900 -38.18 -6.45 9.94
C ASP A 900 -38.15 -5.83 8.54
N ASN A 901 -38.56 -6.57 7.51
CA ASN A 901 -38.64 -6.03 6.15
C ASN A 901 -39.90 -5.17 5.99
N ALA A 902 -39.97 -4.07 6.74
CA ALA A 902 -41.17 -3.24 6.82
C ALA A 902 -41.48 -2.53 5.49
N VAL A 903 -42.73 -2.10 5.34
CA VAL A 903 -43.16 -1.30 4.19
C VAL A 903 -42.73 0.15 4.38
N THR A 904 -41.97 0.69 3.43
CA THR A 904 -41.52 2.09 3.42
C THR A 904 -42.40 2.96 2.53
N GLY A 905 -42.95 2.40 1.45
CA GLY A 905 -43.85 3.11 0.54
C GLY A 905 -44.99 2.23 0.01
N ALA A 906 -46.07 2.85 -0.43
CA ALA A 906 -47.19 2.15 -1.05
C ALA A 906 -47.80 2.95 -2.21
N GLU A 907 -48.02 2.29 -3.35
CA GLU A 907 -48.67 2.88 -4.53
C GLU A 907 -49.91 2.10 -4.95
N ALA A 908 -51.02 2.81 -5.14
CA ALA A 908 -52.27 2.20 -5.58
C ALA A 908 -52.48 2.30 -7.09
N GLN A 909 -52.86 1.18 -7.69
CA GLN A 909 -53.31 1.06 -9.07
C GLN A 909 -54.72 0.48 -9.12
N ALA A 910 -55.46 0.80 -10.17
CA ALA A 910 -56.82 0.29 -10.35
C ALA A 910 -57.07 -0.07 -11.81
N SER A 911 -57.83 -1.13 -12.03
CA SER A 911 -58.30 -1.56 -13.35
C SER A 911 -59.79 -1.92 -13.31
N VAL A 912 -60.50 -1.67 -14.40
CA VAL A 912 -61.95 -1.92 -14.49
C VAL A 912 -62.23 -2.94 -15.59
N LYS A 913 -62.87 -4.05 -15.21
CA LYS A 913 -63.41 -5.04 -16.15
C LYS A 913 -64.90 -4.80 -16.35
N LYS A 914 -65.27 -4.48 -17.60
CA LYS A 914 -66.65 -4.21 -18.00
C LYS A 914 -67.54 -5.44 -17.78
N GLN A 915 -68.75 -5.22 -17.22
CA GLN A 915 -69.78 -6.26 -17.10
C GLN A 915 -71.09 -5.89 -17.83
N THR A 916 -71.91 -6.90 -18.10
CA THR A 916 -73.27 -6.74 -18.64
C THR A 916 -74.22 -6.23 -17.55
N GLY A 917 -74.86 -5.08 -17.78
CA GLY A 917 -75.75 -4.43 -16.81
C GLY A 917 -75.29 -3.02 -16.40
N SER A 918 -75.69 -2.58 -15.21
CA SER A 918 -75.38 -1.25 -14.65
C SER A 918 -74.08 -1.21 -13.82
N THR A 919 -73.43 -2.35 -13.59
CA THR A 919 -72.22 -2.50 -12.78
C THR A 919 -70.99 -2.88 -13.61
N ASN A 920 -69.81 -2.66 -13.04
CA ASN A 920 -68.50 -3.11 -13.50
C ASN A 920 -67.74 -3.77 -12.34
N GLN A 921 -66.69 -4.52 -12.65
CA GLN A 921 -65.76 -5.06 -11.67
C GLN A 921 -64.52 -4.16 -11.61
N LEU A 922 -64.21 -3.64 -10.42
CA LEU A 922 -63.02 -2.84 -10.14
C LEU A 922 -62.02 -3.73 -9.41
N THR A 923 -60.83 -3.89 -9.94
CA THR A 923 -59.70 -4.48 -9.20
C THR A 923 -58.78 -3.36 -8.79
N VAL A 924 -58.51 -3.24 -7.49
CA VAL A 924 -57.55 -2.29 -6.93
C VAL A 924 -56.38 -3.10 -6.40
N THR A 925 -55.18 -2.71 -6.80
CA THR A 925 -53.92 -3.33 -6.39
C THR A 925 -53.08 -2.26 -5.72
N VAL A 926 -52.70 -2.47 -4.47
CA VAL A 926 -51.66 -1.69 -3.80
C VAL A 926 -50.35 -2.45 -3.93
N THR A 927 -49.32 -1.79 -4.44
CA THR A 927 -47.95 -2.30 -4.46
C THR A 927 -47.20 -1.64 -3.31
N GLU A 928 -46.75 -2.45 -2.36
CA GLU A 928 -45.98 -2.03 -1.20
C GLU A 928 -44.50 -2.20 -1.52
N THR A 929 -43.70 -1.17 -1.27
CA THR A 929 -42.24 -1.20 -1.38
C THR A 929 -41.66 -1.40 0.01
N HIS A 930 -40.74 -2.35 0.15
CA HIS A 930 -40.10 -2.71 1.40
C HIS A 930 -38.72 -2.05 1.56
N ILE A 931 -38.14 -2.13 2.76
CA ILE A 931 -36.82 -1.56 3.06
C ILE A 931 -35.75 -2.12 2.12
N ASP A 932 -35.79 -3.42 1.81
CA ASP A 932 -34.85 -4.08 0.89
C ASP A 932 -35.10 -3.76 -0.60
N GLY A 933 -36.08 -2.89 -0.90
CA GLY A 933 -36.47 -2.49 -2.25
C GLY A 933 -37.37 -3.50 -2.97
N THR A 934 -37.67 -4.64 -2.35
CA THR A 934 -38.64 -5.59 -2.90
C THR A 934 -40.05 -5.02 -2.87
N ALA A 935 -40.92 -5.57 -3.71
CA ALA A 935 -42.30 -5.13 -3.79
C ALA A 935 -43.26 -6.29 -3.54
N SER A 936 -44.21 -6.09 -2.64
CA SER A 936 -45.35 -7.00 -2.44
C SER A 936 -46.63 -6.36 -2.95
N LYS A 937 -47.67 -7.17 -3.20
CA LYS A 937 -48.93 -6.70 -3.80
C LYS A 937 -50.12 -7.21 -3.03
N VAL A 938 -50.96 -6.29 -2.59
CA VAL A 938 -52.28 -6.58 -2.03
C VAL A 938 -53.33 -6.18 -3.05
N SER A 939 -54.22 -7.10 -3.41
CA SER A 939 -55.23 -6.86 -4.45
C SER A 939 -56.60 -7.34 -4.03
N ASP A 940 -57.57 -6.44 -4.14
CA ASP A 940 -58.98 -6.74 -3.90
C ASP A 940 -59.83 -6.34 -5.10
N THR A 941 -60.97 -7.02 -5.22
CA THR A 941 -61.90 -6.82 -6.33
C THR A 941 -63.29 -6.49 -5.84
N PHE A 942 -63.86 -5.40 -6.36
CA PHE A 942 -65.12 -4.80 -5.95
C PHE A 942 -66.11 -4.76 -7.10
N THR A 943 -67.40 -4.83 -6.79
CA THR A 943 -68.46 -4.53 -7.76
C THR A 943 -68.89 -3.08 -7.60
N ILE A 944 -68.81 -2.29 -8.67
CA ILE A 944 -69.08 -0.85 -8.66
C ILE A 944 -70.14 -0.48 -9.71
N ASN A 945 -70.89 0.60 -9.49
CA ASN A 945 -71.73 1.17 -10.54
C ASN A 945 -70.86 1.86 -11.60
N LYS A 946 -71.33 1.95 -12.84
CA LYS A 946 -70.64 2.70 -13.91
C LYS A 946 -70.51 4.19 -13.54
N ASN A 947 -69.36 4.79 -13.84
CA ASN A 947 -69.01 6.19 -13.53
C ASN A 947 -69.03 6.53 -12.02
N THR A 948 -68.43 5.69 -11.19
CA THR A 948 -68.38 5.90 -9.73
C THR A 948 -67.05 6.50 -9.29
N THR A 949 -67.10 7.34 -8.26
CA THR A 949 -65.95 7.66 -7.39
C THR A 949 -66.23 7.12 -6.00
N GLY A 950 -65.33 6.32 -5.45
CA GLY A 950 -65.47 5.69 -4.13
C GLY A 950 -64.13 5.51 -3.43
N VAL A 951 -64.19 5.18 -2.15
CA VAL A 951 -63.05 4.75 -1.35
C VAL A 951 -63.21 3.25 -1.08
N TYR A 952 -62.16 2.49 -1.30
CA TYR A 952 -62.14 1.03 -1.22
C TYR A 952 -61.03 0.59 -0.28
N THR A 953 -61.33 -0.30 0.64
CA THR A 953 -60.34 -0.87 1.56
C THR A 953 -59.66 -2.05 0.89
N VAL A 954 -58.33 -1.99 0.74
CA VAL A 954 -57.50 -3.03 0.11
C VAL A 954 -56.36 -3.35 1.05
N GLY A 955 -56.39 -4.52 1.69
CA GLY A 955 -55.56 -4.78 2.87
C GLY A 955 -55.77 -3.71 3.94
N ASP A 956 -54.68 -3.09 4.39
CA ASP A 956 -54.70 -2.01 5.40
C ASP A 956 -54.92 -0.61 4.80
N TYR A 957 -55.04 -0.48 3.47
CA TYR A 957 -55.11 0.81 2.78
C TYR A 957 -56.54 1.23 2.46
N GLN A 958 -56.80 2.54 2.55
CA GLN A 958 -57.98 3.16 1.97
C GLN A 958 -57.61 3.81 0.63
N VAL A 959 -58.14 3.28 -0.48
CA VAL A 959 -57.82 3.75 -1.83
C VAL A 959 -59.02 4.45 -2.44
N ARG A 960 -58.85 5.73 -2.82
CA ARG A 960 -59.87 6.48 -3.56
C ARG A 960 -59.69 6.26 -5.05
N VAL A 961 -60.70 5.68 -5.69
CA VAL A 961 -60.73 5.43 -7.13
C VAL A 961 -61.88 6.18 -7.78
N ALA A 962 -61.61 6.88 -8.87
CA ALA A 962 -62.62 7.47 -9.75
C ALA A 962 -62.59 6.79 -11.12
N THR A 963 -63.77 6.48 -11.64
CA THR A 963 -63.97 5.82 -12.94
C THR A 963 -64.88 6.65 -13.84
N SER A 964 -64.65 6.60 -15.15
CA SER A 964 -65.50 7.22 -16.16
C SER A 964 -65.65 6.31 -17.38
N GLY A 965 -66.73 6.46 -18.13
CA GLY A 965 -67.03 5.57 -19.25
C GLY A 965 -67.32 4.14 -18.81
N ASN A 966 -67.09 3.17 -19.71
CA ASN A 966 -67.39 1.77 -19.42
C ASN A 966 -66.24 1.02 -18.73
N ASP A 967 -64.99 1.49 -18.83
CA ASP A 967 -63.78 0.75 -18.42
C ASP A 967 -62.59 1.65 -18.03
N LYS A 968 -62.75 2.99 -17.97
CA LYS A 968 -61.63 3.90 -17.72
C LYS A 968 -61.52 4.31 -16.24
N VAL A 969 -60.34 4.14 -15.66
CA VAL A 969 -59.95 4.75 -14.39
C VAL A 969 -59.44 6.17 -14.67
N THR A 970 -59.94 7.17 -13.95
CA THR A 970 -59.57 8.59 -14.12
C THR A 970 -58.69 9.11 -13.00
N SER A 971 -58.74 8.50 -11.82
CA SER A 971 -57.81 8.78 -10.73
C SER A 971 -57.76 7.59 -9.77
N VAL A 972 -56.58 7.32 -9.23
CA VAL A 972 -56.36 6.40 -8.13
C VAL A 972 -55.35 7.05 -7.20
N ARG A 973 -55.62 7.02 -5.90
CA ARG A 973 -54.67 7.44 -4.86
C ARG A 973 -55.01 6.79 -3.53
N ILE A 974 -53.99 6.52 -2.73
CA ILE A 974 -54.16 6.19 -1.32
C ILE A 974 -54.67 7.44 -0.59
N VAL A 975 -55.55 7.25 0.38
CA VAL A 975 -56.11 8.30 1.24
C VAL A 975 -55.44 8.14 2.59
N GLU A 976 -54.77 9.20 3.05
CA GLU A 976 -54.28 9.31 4.43
C GLU A 976 -55.41 9.35 5.45
#